data_AF-A0A180F1R6-F1
#
_entry.id   AF-A0A180F1R6-F1
#
_cell.length_a   1.000
_cell.length_b   1.000
_cell.length_c   1.000
_cell.angle_alpha   90.00
_cell.angle_beta   90.00
_cell.angle_gamma   90.00
#
_symmetry.space_group_name_H-M   'P 1'
#
loop_
_entity.id
_entity.type
_entity.pdbx_description
1 polymer ?
#
loop_
_entity_poly.entity_id
_entity_poly.type
_entity_poly.pdbx_seq_one_letter_code
_entity_poly.pdbx_strand_id
1 'polypeptide(L)'
;MADFSPAWGALGCILLSVSFYKDTGMKKLLFLTLLTLFIPADAREDAIAFVNGVRYGLHPSDKDPVLVVESYHPPTSGDKPSLLKIPAAVKDSFDRTYEVRYIGASAFAGNQTLRQIELPPTIKGIGHDAFASSNMEIVAFVPIGGLRSIGDRAFLHSKLKAINGAESAEELEKNTEKLNPNLDPPWWWAEPLLFSADTIGTEAFEGIGITTFSFRNTKTIGARAFKNSKLSRIDYLSLPIISEEAFAGCPITTANLGDGVQIIEKDAFRGCSYMRGWLDTYAHTIGSGAFKDCRSLEQVSIPRLQTIETETFSGCRNLQQVTLSDSLLTIEVEAFRDCLSLQSISNLTLRTIGDRAFVDCLTLEDPIFGDLSSMGDSAFAGCSSISALIFPRALESIGHYAFADCVRLAHVELKPGNPLSIGDEAFADCPSLTDINIPGSLASIGRSAFRGCSYLKKINLPFFDPVVCSFGGDVFAGTHPTFQLTIPRMSEPNYGWTVGSDGFSGVFTWQGGAVKPNTYAAILRAVPRDAGDLDYRADSALYGTLLTVKATPRQENGVYFSHWTDTAGNVVSTDNPYSYVVTSDNSFTARFTDPFINITAGAHGTTDFIPAFYPYLSIVGIMAKPDDGYTFTGWEGTDGTIVSTDNPYKFAVREPVRLVAKFFKPEYTLTVLTQGYGHAVSDRTVFDKVHSTATVEAFSDSLNRFARWEDGEGRLLSKNNPFIFEVTADMTVKSVFEPEFFAVFIHAENGSVAPFPKSCPYKTTVEAKVVPDRLYKFVKWADENGMELSTSNPYTFSVEKNTFVTAIFEYEVFRITLADVKGGTARADKASYEKGERAELTAVPDPGYRFAGWEEKKTGERLSERNSFMVEVFADMEIVPLFEEYNGLLTFSVKGDGTVKEHTDGVQTVSLTAEPAEGYRFLHWADTRGAVLSTDNPYKIAVTEPVHLTANFIPNMYSVTFSADETGYILPMAGSSNYPFDTRLTIDAVPKNEKDYSFVGWIAPDGTVVSTENPFTFTVRGNTSLHARFAKSKVFFQTSVRGGGYVKEPAQYYTVDSSVTFTAVPYDGWHFVAWEQGADDDDRSIVSRNARFTFTAGEYDPAYTAVFEEGFGYDANESIETAASGISCSGNVLHITGLQDRLITILSVNGKQALQFKADSNDFNYPANLNNGIYIARTSSGKTWKFIFIL
;
A
#
# COMPACT_ATOMS: atom_id res chain seq x y z
N MET A 1 51.26 -20.28 -33.91
CA MET A 1 51.40 -20.36 -35.38
C MET A 1 50.54 -21.54 -35.82
N ALA A 2 49.24 -21.32 -36.03
CA ALA A 2 48.63 -20.70 -37.23
C ALA A 2 48.39 -21.82 -38.28
N ASP A 3 47.18 -22.18 -38.71
CA ASP A 3 45.84 -21.59 -38.59
C ASP A 3 44.75 -22.71 -38.62
N PHE A 4 43.96 -22.89 -37.54
CA PHE A 4 42.51 -22.56 -37.33
C PHE A 4 41.51 -23.21 -38.34
N SER A 5 40.62 -24.20 -38.08
CA SER A 5 39.76 -24.71 -36.95
C SER A 5 38.24 -24.35 -37.09
N PRO A 6 37.28 -24.92 -36.30
CA PRO A 6 36.53 -26.16 -36.60
C PRO A 6 35.00 -26.10 -36.29
N ALA A 7 34.22 -27.15 -36.61
CA ALA A 7 32.92 -27.43 -35.95
C ALA A 7 32.40 -28.88 -36.17
N TRP A 8 33.09 -29.87 -35.59
CA TRP A 8 32.52 -31.19 -35.27
C TRP A 8 32.88 -31.48 -33.81
N GLY A 9 31.87 -31.50 -32.93
CA GLY A 9 32.07 -31.83 -31.52
C GLY A 9 30.83 -31.55 -30.67
N ALA A 10 29.99 -32.58 -30.47
CA ALA A 10 29.24 -32.89 -29.24
C ALA A 10 28.14 -33.93 -29.53
N LEU A 11 28.47 -35.22 -29.45
CA LEU A 11 27.49 -36.31 -29.42
C LEU A 11 27.82 -37.34 -28.32
N GLY A 12 28.31 -36.84 -27.19
CA GLY A 12 28.66 -37.64 -26.03
C GLY A 12 28.43 -36.87 -24.74
N CYS A 13 27.17 -36.78 -24.32
CA CYS A 13 26.70 -36.55 -22.94
C CYS A 13 25.18 -36.32 -23.00
N ILE A 14 24.39 -37.32 -22.59
CA ILE A 14 23.16 -37.26 -21.78
C ILE A 14 22.72 -38.73 -21.62
N LEU A 15 23.32 -39.38 -20.64
CA LEU A 15 22.91 -40.67 -20.10
C LEU A 15 23.38 -40.65 -18.65
N LEU A 16 22.64 -39.93 -17.79
CA LEU A 16 22.67 -40.02 -16.32
C LEU A 16 21.85 -38.86 -15.73
N SER A 17 20.57 -39.10 -15.42
CA SER A 17 19.90 -38.63 -14.19
C SER A 17 18.38 -38.83 -14.31
N VAL A 18 17.90 -40.01 -13.93
CA VAL A 18 16.51 -40.19 -13.48
C VAL A 18 16.59 -40.76 -12.08
N SER A 19 16.15 -39.99 -11.09
CA SER A 19 15.89 -40.48 -9.74
C SER A 19 14.74 -39.71 -9.09
N PHE A 20 13.62 -40.44 -8.94
CA PHE A 20 12.51 -40.32 -7.98
C PHE A 20 11.48 -39.17 -8.08
N TYR A 21 10.24 -39.48 -8.52
CA TYR A 21 9.03 -39.75 -7.70
C TYR A 21 7.82 -40.08 -8.62
N LYS A 22 7.38 -41.35 -8.75
CA LYS A 22 6.05 -41.93 -8.38
C LYS A 22 4.87 -40.93 -8.46
N ASP A 23 3.85 -41.10 -9.31
CA ASP A 23 2.82 -42.15 -9.21
C ASP A 23 2.00 -42.34 -10.53
N THR A 24 1.54 -43.59 -10.70
CA THR A 24 0.62 -44.29 -11.63
C THR A 24 -0.02 -43.63 -12.88
N GLY A 25 0.28 -44.21 -14.06
CA GLY A 25 -0.55 -44.01 -15.27
C GLY A 25 0.00 -44.43 -16.65
N MET A 26 1.22 -44.96 -16.79
CA MET A 26 1.76 -45.33 -18.12
C MET A 26 2.42 -46.72 -18.15
N LYS A 27 1.65 -47.73 -18.55
CA LYS A 27 2.19 -49.04 -18.97
C LYS A 27 1.72 -49.50 -20.36
N LYS A 28 1.15 -48.62 -21.19
CA LYS A 28 0.77 -48.94 -22.58
C LYS A 28 1.54 -48.20 -23.68
N LEU A 29 2.38 -47.22 -23.35
CA LEU A 29 3.07 -46.40 -24.37
C LEU A 29 4.55 -46.77 -24.61
N LEU A 30 5.17 -47.59 -23.76
CA LEU A 30 6.61 -47.90 -23.87
C LEU A 30 6.93 -49.09 -24.79
N PHE A 31 5.93 -49.69 -25.45
CA PHE A 31 6.13 -50.82 -26.37
C PHE A 31 6.00 -50.44 -27.85
N LEU A 32 5.73 -49.16 -28.17
CA LEU A 32 5.52 -48.70 -29.56
C LEU A 32 6.60 -47.75 -30.10
N THR A 33 7.50 -47.22 -29.27
CA THR A 33 8.50 -46.21 -29.67
C THR A 33 9.86 -46.77 -30.08
N LEU A 34 10.05 -48.10 -30.05
CA LEU A 34 11.35 -48.74 -30.34
C LEU A 34 11.43 -49.40 -31.74
N LEU A 35 10.53 -49.10 -32.67
CA LEU A 35 10.47 -49.78 -33.97
C LEU A 35 10.37 -48.87 -35.22
N THR A 36 10.89 -47.64 -35.16
CA THR A 36 10.85 -46.70 -36.31
C THR A 36 12.21 -46.11 -36.73
N LEU A 37 13.33 -46.70 -36.29
CA LEU A 37 14.65 -46.41 -36.84
C LEU A 37 15.19 -47.67 -37.52
N PHE A 38 15.43 -47.58 -38.83
CA PHE A 38 15.93 -48.60 -39.78
C PHE A 38 14.90 -49.54 -40.43
N ILE A 39 14.21 -49.08 -41.48
CA ILE A 39 13.78 -49.91 -42.62
C ILE A 39 13.96 -49.09 -43.92
N PRO A 40 14.57 -49.64 -44.99
CA PRO A 40 14.70 -48.98 -46.29
C PRO A 40 13.37 -48.95 -47.07
N ALA A 41 13.30 -48.02 -48.04
CA ALA A 41 12.09 -47.43 -48.63
C ALA A 41 11.19 -48.31 -49.54
N ASP A 42 11.27 -49.63 -49.54
CA ASP A 42 10.43 -50.47 -50.42
C ASP A 42 9.96 -51.75 -49.73
N ALA A 43 8.93 -51.65 -48.87
CA ALA A 43 7.95 -52.69 -48.52
C ALA A 43 7.15 -52.29 -47.26
N ARG A 44 6.04 -51.58 -47.44
CA ARG A 44 4.86 -51.70 -46.56
C ARG A 44 3.61 -51.65 -47.43
N GLU A 45 2.98 -52.81 -47.60
CA GLU A 45 1.71 -53.05 -48.28
C GLU A 45 0.49 -52.49 -47.51
N ASP A 46 0.61 -51.32 -46.86
CA ASP A 46 -0.43 -50.80 -45.94
C ASP A 46 -1.09 -49.50 -46.41
N ALA A 47 -0.69 -48.92 -47.55
CA ALA A 47 -1.39 -47.76 -48.12
C ALA A 47 -2.64 -48.22 -48.87
N ILE A 48 -3.80 -47.66 -48.52
CA ILE A 48 -5.06 -47.98 -49.23
C ILE A 48 -5.03 -47.44 -50.66
N ALA A 49 -4.44 -46.25 -50.85
CA ALA A 49 -4.38 -45.61 -52.16
C ALA A 49 -3.23 -44.61 -52.25
N PHE A 50 -2.74 -44.40 -53.48
CA PHE A 50 -1.81 -43.34 -53.85
C PHE A 50 -2.38 -42.58 -55.05
N VAL A 51 -2.80 -41.33 -54.84
CA VAL A 51 -3.50 -40.52 -55.86
C VAL A 51 -2.88 -39.12 -55.92
N ASN A 52 -2.52 -38.65 -57.12
CA ASN A 52 -1.96 -37.31 -57.34
C ASN A 52 -0.73 -36.96 -56.47
N GLY A 53 0.13 -37.95 -56.18
CA GLY A 53 1.30 -37.78 -55.31
C GLY A 53 1.01 -37.84 -53.81
N VAL A 54 -0.25 -38.07 -53.41
CA VAL A 54 -0.69 -38.18 -52.02
C VAL A 54 -0.87 -39.64 -51.63
N ARG A 55 -0.28 -40.04 -50.50
CA ARG A 55 -0.44 -41.37 -49.89
C ARG A 55 -1.56 -41.33 -48.84
N TYR A 56 -2.51 -42.27 -48.93
CA TYR A 56 -3.65 -42.40 -48.02
C TYR A 56 -3.60 -43.72 -47.22
N GLY A 57 -3.85 -43.65 -45.91
CA GLY A 57 -3.94 -44.79 -44.99
C GLY A 57 -5.24 -44.76 -44.17
N LEU A 58 -5.56 -45.85 -43.48
CA LEU A 58 -6.70 -45.88 -42.53
C LEU A 58 -6.38 -45.03 -41.31
N HIS A 59 -7.34 -44.23 -40.87
CA HIS A 59 -7.21 -43.54 -39.60
C HIS A 59 -7.21 -44.59 -38.45
N PRO A 60 -6.17 -44.64 -37.59
CA PRO A 60 -5.96 -45.74 -36.66
C PRO A 60 -6.94 -45.80 -35.48
N SER A 61 -7.76 -44.77 -35.31
CA SER A 61 -8.60 -44.59 -34.12
C SER A 61 -10.00 -44.03 -34.41
N ASP A 62 -10.36 -43.86 -35.68
CA ASP A 62 -11.73 -43.46 -36.02
C ASP A 62 -12.63 -44.70 -35.97
N LYS A 63 -13.88 -44.53 -35.53
CA LYS A 63 -14.85 -45.63 -35.46
C LYS A 63 -15.31 -46.04 -36.85
N ASP A 64 -15.30 -45.11 -37.80
CA ASP A 64 -15.60 -45.37 -39.19
C ASP A 64 -14.31 -45.67 -39.98
N PRO A 65 -14.34 -46.55 -40.99
CA PRO A 65 -13.20 -46.78 -41.87
C PRO A 65 -13.00 -45.58 -42.80
N VAL A 66 -12.24 -44.59 -42.34
CA VAL A 66 -11.96 -43.34 -43.06
C VAL A 66 -10.47 -43.16 -43.31
N LEU A 67 -10.13 -42.34 -44.30
CA LEU A 67 -8.76 -42.10 -44.71
C LEU A 67 -8.14 -40.89 -44.03
N VAL A 68 -6.84 -41.04 -43.77
CA VAL A 68 -5.91 -39.98 -43.39
C VAL A 68 -4.86 -39.80 -44.49
N VAL A 69 -4.52 -38.55 -44.80
CA VAL A 69 -3.40 -38.22 -45.69
C VAL A 69 -2.09 -38.46 -44.94
N GLU A 70 -1.31 -39.48 -45.30
CA GLU A 70 -0.08 -39.85 -44.58
C GLU A 70 1.11 -39.00 -45.01
N SER A 71 1.26 -38.75 -46.32
CA SER A 71 2.39 -38.00 -46.87
C SER A 71 2.12 -37.54 -48.29
N TYR A 72 2.83 -36.48 -48.70
CA TYR A 72 2.83 -36.00 -50.08
C TYR A 72 4.23 -36.07 -50.69
N HIS A 73 4.30 -36.76 -51.83
CA HIS A 73 5.50 -36.89 -52.65
C HIS A 73 5.22 -36.23 -54.01
N PRO A 74 5.81 -35.05 -54.29
CA PRO A 74 5.58 -34.38 -55.56
C PRO A 74 6.08 -35.24 -56.73
N PRO A 75 5.43 -35.15 -57.91
CA PRO A 75 5.84 -35.90 -59.09
C PRO A 75 7.33 -35.66 -59.41
N THR A 76 8.04 -36.74 -59.77
CA THR A 76 9.47 -36.68 -60.14
C THR A 76 9.70 -36.12 -61.56
N SER A 77 8.65 -36.00 -62.37
CA SER A 77 8.68 -35.44 -63.74
C SER A 77 7.49 -34.49 -64.01
N GLY A 78 7.74 -33.35 -64.65
CA GLY A 78 6.74 -32.31 -64.97
C GLY A 78 6.86 -31.04 -64.13
N ASP A 79 6.10 -29.99 -64.49
CA ASP A 79 5.95 -28.78 -63.66
C ASP A 79 5.33 -29.18 -62.31
N LYS A 80 6.04 -28.90 -61.23
CA LYS A 80 5.54 -29.22 -59.89
C LYS A 80 4.29 -28.39 -59.62
N PRO A 81 3.14 -29.02 -59.32
CA PRO A 81 1.90 -28.27 -59.12
C PRO A 81 2.04 -27.34 -57.91
N SER A 82 1.67 -26.08 -58.08
CA SER A 82 1.59 -25.10 -57.00
C SER A 82 0.31 -25.23 -56.17
N LEU A 83 -0.70 -25.91 -56.73
CA LEU A 83 -2.02 -26.20 -56.15
C LEU A 83 -2.24 -27.72 -56.04
N LEU A 84 -2.68 -28.19 -54.89
CA LEU A 84 -3.10 -29.58 -54.67
C LEU A 84 -4.57 -29.63 -54.23
N LYS A 85 -5.39 -30.44 -54.91
CA LYS A 85 -6.78 -30.71 -54.51
C LYS A 85 -6.88 -32.08 -53.86
N ILE A 86 -7.34 -32.13 -52.61
CA ILE A 86 -7.61 -33.38 -51.89
C ILE A 86 -9.05 -33.84 -52.22
N PRO A 87 -9.25 -35.08 -52.72
CA PRO A 87 -10.59 -35.59 -53.00
C PRO A 87 -11.36 -35.92 -51.71
N ALA A 88 -12.68 -35.76 -51.73
CA ALA A 88 -13.56 -36.08 -50.60
C ALA A 88 -13.60 -37.59 -50.28
N ALA A 89 -13.40 -38.44 -51.27
CA ALA A 89 -13.30 -39.88 -51.12
C ALA A 89 -12.30 -40.47 -52.12
N VAL A 90 -11.64 -41.55 -51.72
CA VAL A 90 -10.70 -42.31 -52.56
C VAL A 90 -11.15 -43.76 -52.61
N LYS A 91 -11.02 -44.37 -53.78
CA LYS A 91 -11.26 -45.80 -53.96
C LYS A 91 -9.97 -46.59 -53.80
N ASP A 92 -10.06 -47.75 -53.16
CA ASP A 92 -8.95 -48.69 -53.10
C ASP A 92 -8.86 -49.57 -54.35
N SER A 93 -7.90 -50.49 -54.38
CA SER A 93 -7.71 -51.46 -55.47
C SER A 93 -8.88 -52.46 -55.64
N PHE A 94 -9.81 -52.52 -54.69
CA PHE A 94 -11.00 -53.37 -54.70
C PHE A 94 -12.29 -52.57 -54.99
N ASP A 95 -12.17 -51.33 -55.48
CA ASP A 95 -13.29 -50.40 -55.78
C ASP A 95 -14.13 -50.01 -54.54
N ARG A 96 -13.62 -50.25 -53.32
CA ARG A 96 -14.25 -49.81 -52.08
C ARG A 96 -13.95 -48.32 -51.88
N THR A 97 -15.00 -47.54 -51.64
CA THR A 97 -14.90 -46.09 -51.46
C THR A 97 -14.71 -45.75 -49.99
N TYR A 98 -13.66 -44.98 -49.68
CA TYR A 98 -13.37 -44.50 -48.34
C TYR A 98 -13.36 -42.97 -48.32
N GLU A 99 -14.00 -42.37 -47.33
CA GLU A 99 -14.05 -40.92 -47.15
C GLU A 99 -12.72 -40.39 -46.57
N VAL A 100 -12.20 -39.28 -47.09
CA VAL A 100 -11.00 -38.62 -46.55
C VAL A 100 -11.42 -37.61 -45.48
N ARG A 101 -11.07 -37.89 -44.22
CA ARG A 101 -11.48 -37.05 -43.08
C ARG A 101 -10.34 -36.35 -42.35
N TYR A 102 -9.09 -36.76 -42.55
CA TYR A 102 -7.96 -36.19 -41.78
C TYR A 102 -6.75 -35.91 -42.65
N ILE A 103 -6.03 -34.83 -42.30
CA ILE A 103 -4.64 -34.65 -42.70
C ILE A 103 -3.75 -35.24 -41.61
N GLY A 104 -2.87 -36.17 -41.97
CA GLY A 104 -2.00 -36.87 -41.04
C GLY A 104 -0.89 -35.97 -40.50
N ALA A 105 -0.26 -36.45 -39.43
CA ALA A 105 0.87 -35.78 -38.83
C ALA A 105 2.03 -35.64 -39.83
N SER A 106 2.63 -34.45 -39.89
CA SER A 106 3.76 -34.13 -40.78
C SER A 106 3.53 -34.38 -42.29
N ALA A 107 2.29 -34.58 -42.75
CA ALA A 107 2.01 -35.04 -44.11
C ALA A 107 2.57 -34.13 -45.22
N PHE A 108 2.66 -32.83 -44.95
CA PHE A 108 3.19 -31.78 -45.83
C PHE A 108 4.32 -30.97 -45.16
N ALA A 109 4.91 -31.47 -44.08
CA ALA A 109 5.97 -30.78 -43.35
C ALA A 109 7.19 -30.52 -44.25
N GLY A 110 7.78 -29.33 -44.15
CA GLY A 110 8.96 -28.92 -44.92
C GLY A 110 8.71 -28.78 -46.42
N ASN A 111 7.47 -28.91 -46.90
CA ASN A 111 7.17 -28.87 -48.32
C ASN A 111 7.50 -27.49 -48.92
N GLN A 112 8.46 -27.45 -49.85
CA GLN A 112 8.92 -26.20 -50.46
C GLN A 112 8.22 -25.86 -51.78
N THR A 113 7.35 -26.72 -52.29
CA THR A 113 6.81 -26.63 -53.66
C THR A 113 5.35 -26.20 -53.71
N LEU A 114 4.52 -26.73 -52.81
CA LEU A 114 3.10 -26.39 -52.74
C LEU A 114 2.93 -24.99 -52.15
N ARG A 115 2.09 -24.19 -52.81
CA ARG A 115 1.68 -22.86 -52.37
C ARG A 115 0.23 -22.86 -51.91
N GLN A 116 -0.60 -23.75 -52.45
CA GLN A 116 -2.02 -23.82 -52.15
C GLN A 116 -2.50 -25.26 -52.02
N ILE A 117 -3.44 -25.49 -51.11
CA ILE A 117 -4.16 -26.76 -50.96
C ILE A 117 -5.66 -26.51 -50.83
N GLU A 118 -6.46 -27.27 -51.58
CA GLU A 118 -7.93 -27.34 -51.45
C GLU A 118 -8.31 -28.61 -50.69
N LEU A 119 -8.97 -28.43 -49.56
CA LEU A 119 -9.44 -29.48 -48.68
C LEU A 119 -10.96 -29.71 -48.88
N PRO A 120 -11.42 -30.96 -49.00
CA PRO A 120 -12.83 -31.27 -49.22
C PRO A 120 -13.63 -31.11 -47.91
N PRO A 121 -14.96 -30.82 -47.95
CA PRO A 121 -15.79 -30.59 -46.76
C PRO A 121 -15.82 -31.76 -45.75
N THR A 122 -15.37 -32.93 -46.17
CA THR A 122 -15.24 -34.14 -45.35
C THR A 122 -14.11 -34.04 -44.31
N ILE A 123 -13.13 -33.13 -44.45
CA ILE A 123 -12.03 -32.99 -43.49
C ILE A 123 -12.56 -32.51 -42.13
N LYS A 124 -12.25 -33.30 -41.09
CA LYS A 124 -12.58 -33.06 -39.68
C LYS A 124 -11.38 -32.69 -38.83
N GLY A 125 -10.15 -33.00 -39.24
CA GLY A 125 -8.98 -32.65 -38.44
C GLY A 125 -7.68 -32.55 -39.22
N ILE A 126 -6.79 -31.68 -38.74
CA ILE A 126 -5.42 -31.52 -39.24
C ILE A 126 -4.48 -32.00 -38.14
N GLY A 127 -3.61 -32.97 -38.46
CA GLY A 127 -2.65 -33.55 -37.53
C GLY A 127 -1.55 -32.58 -37.09
N HIS A 128 -0.82 -32.97 -36.05
CA HIS A 128 0.32 -32.18 -35.58
C HIS A 128 1.42 -32.08 -36.65
N ASP A 129 2.11 -30.95 -36.70
CA ASP A 129 3.19 -30.65 -37.65
C ASP A 129 2.80 -30.77 -39.15
N ALA A 130 1.51 -30.92 -39.48
CA ALA A 130 1.03 -31.30 -40.82
C ALA A 130 1.60 -30.45 -41.96
N PHE A 131 1.74 -29.14 -41.76
CA PHE A 131 2.24 -28.16 -42.73
C PHE A 131 3.43 -27.34 -42.16
N ALA A 132 4.08 -27.81 -41.10
CA ALA A 132 5.16 -27.09 -40.44
C ALA A 132 6.31 -26.78 -41.41
N SER A 133 6.87 -25.56 -41.33
CA SER A 133 7.99 -25.08 -42.16
C SER A 133 7.79 -25.24 -43.68
N SER A 134 6.53 -25.21 -44.14
CA SER A 134 6.18 -25.32 -45.55
C SER A 134 6.05 -23.95 -46.24
N ASN A 135 6.18 -23.94 -47.58
CA ASN A 135 5.89 -22.77 -48.42
C ASN A 135 4.39 -22.59 -48.70
N MET A 136 3.51 -23.28 -47.94
CA MET A 136 2.07 -23.18 -48.07
C MET A 136 1.62 -21.75 -47.76
N GLU A 137 0.91 -21.11 -48.67
CA GLU A 137 0.41 -19.73 -48.55
C GLU A 137 -1.10 -19.70 -48.33
N ILE A 138 -1.85 -20.65 -48.89
CA ILE A 138 -3.31 -20.69 -48.86
C ILE A 138 -3.82 -22.11 -48.57
N VAL A 139 -4.71 -22.23 -47.59
CA VAL A 139 -5.52 -23.43 -47.34
C VAL A 139 -6.98 -23.09 -47.61
N ALA A 140 -7.59 -23.74 -48.59
CA ALA A 140 -8.96 -23.49 -49.01
C ALA A 140 -9.88 -24.66 -48.61
N PHE A 141 -11.09 -24.39 -48.11
CA PHE A 141 -12.03 -25.41 -47.63
C PHE A 141 -13.50 -25.00 -47.86
N VAL A 142 -14.42 -25.98 -47.90
CA VAL A 142 -15.88 -25.74 -47.99
C VAL A 142 -16.51 -26.03 -46.61
N PRO A 143 -17.20 -25.08 -45.95
CA PRO A 143 -17.57 -25.09 -44.54
C PRO A 143 -18.65 -26.10 -44.14
N ILE A 144 -19.18 -26.90 -45.06
CA ILE A 144 -20.31 -27.82 -44.81
C ILE A 144 -19.84 -29.01 -43.96
N GLY A 145 -19.90 -28.84 -42.62
CA GLY A 145 -19.66 -29.90 -41.64
C GLY A 145 -18.49 -29.68 -40.65
N GLY A 146 -17.76 -28.56 -40.75
CA GLY A 146 -16.81 -28.04 -39.75
C GLY A 146 -15.53 -28.85 -39.51
N LEU A 147 -14.39 -28.13 -39.45
CA LEU A 147 -13.12 -28.64 -38.94
C LEU A 147 -13.20 -28.72 -37.41
N ARG A 148 -12.92 -29.88 -36.81
CA ARG A 148 -12.98 -30.06 -35.35
C ARG A 148 -11.67 -29.72 -34.66
N SER A 149 -10.54 -30.15 -35.22
CA SER A 149 -9.25 -29.99 -34.55
C SER A 149 -8.12 -29.59 -35.49
N ILE A 150 -7.27 -28.71 -34.98
CA ILE A 150 -5.97 -28.37 -35.56
C ILE A 150 -4.92 -28.80 -34.55
N GLY A 151 -4.05 -29.73 -34.92
CA GLY A 151 -3.02 -30.29 -34.05
C GLY A 151 -1.90 -29.31 -33.72
N ASP A 152 -1.06 -29.71 -32.77
CA ASP A 152 0.09 -28.92 -32.33
C ASP A 152 1.05 -28.65 -33.49
N ARG A 153 1.59 -27.42 -33.57
CA ARG A 153 2.54 -26.97 -34.60
C ARG A 153 2.07 -27.21 -36.04
N ALA A 154 0.76 -27.40 -36.28
CA ALA A 154 0.23 -27.78 -37.58
C ALA A 154 0.71 -26.87 -38.73
N PHE A 155 0.86 -25.57 -38.50
CA PHE A 155 1.32 -24.58 -39.47
C PHE A 155 2.56 -23.80 -39.01
N LEU A 156 3.28 -24.29 -38.00
CA LEU A 156 4.44 -23.61 -37.40
C LEU A 156 5.43 -23.13 -38.47
N HIS A 157 5.74 -21.83 -38.48
CA HIS A 157 6.68 -21.19 -39.42
C HIS A 157 6.41 -21.48 -40.91
N SER A 158 5.15 -21.76 -41.28
CA SER A 158 4.73 -21.81 -42.69
C SER A 158 4.58 -20.40 -43.28
N LYS A 159 4.49 -20.31 -44.61
CA LYS A 159 4.20 -19.04 -45.31
C LYS A 159 2.71 -18.71 -45.39
N LEU A 160 1.89 -19.30 -44.51
CA LEU A 160 0.44 -19.22 -44.58
C LEU A 160 -0.01 -17.76 -44.41
N LYS A 161 -0.76 -17.26 -45.39
CA LYS A 161 -1.32 -15.90 -45.41
C LYS A 161 -2.83 -15.90 -45.23
N ALA A 162 -3.52 -16.93 -45.71
CA ALA A 162 -4.97 -17.04 -45.65
C ALA A 162 -5.44 -18.48 -45.46
N ILE A 163 -6.50 -18.64 -44.67
CA ILE A 163 -7.32 -19.85 -44.62
C ILE A 163 -8.70 -19.44 -45.10
N ASN A 164 -9.11 -19.92 -46.28
CA ASN A 164 -10.32 -19.44 -46.95
C ASN A 164 -11.44 -20.48 -46.89
N GLY A 165 -12.61 -20.07 -46.41
CA GLY A 165 -13.87 -20.80 -46.57
C GLY A 165 -14.70 -20.17 -47.68
N ALA A 166 -15.31 -20.95 -48.58
CA ALA A 166 -16.31 -20.44 -49.54
C ALA A 166 -17.73 -20.85 -49.11
N GLU A 167 -18.79 -20.07 -49.34
CA GLU A 167 -20.16 -20.46 -48.94
C GLU A 167 -20.64 -21.72 -49.68
N SER A 168 -20.08 -21.98 -50.87
CA SER A 168 -20.35 -23.17 -51.66
C SER A 168 -19.11 -23.66 -52.42
N ALA A 169 -19.15 -24.90 -52.90
CA ALA A 169 -18.10 -25.45 -53.77
C ALA A 169 -17.97 -24.66 -55.09
N GLU A 170 -19.07 -24.09 -55.60
CA GLU A 170 -19.11 -23.28 -56.83
C GLU A 170 -18.45 -21.91 -56.65
N GLU A 171 -18.54 -21.33 -55.45
CA GLU A 171 -17.86 -20.08 -55.10
C GLU A 171 -16.35 -20.31 -54.88
N LEU A 172 -15.98 -21.47 -54.31
CA LEU A 172 -14.58 -21.87 -54.17
C LEU A 172 -13.90 -21.95 -55.54
N GLU A 173 -14.51 -22.63 -56.51
CA GLU A 173 -14.00 -22.76 -57.89
C GLU A 173 -13.86 -21.40 -58.60
N LYS A 174 -14.83 -20.49 -58.47
CA LYS A 174 -14.75 -19.12 -59.01
C LYS A 174 -13.64 -18.29 -58.38
N ASN A 175 -13.34 -18.52 -57.10
CA ASN A 175 -12.31 -17.79 -56.36
C ASN A 175 -10.90 -18.36 -56.63
N THR A 176 -10.75 -19.67 -56.85
CA THR A 176 -9.48 -20.30 -57.22
C THR A 176 -9.02 -20.00 -58.64
N GLU A 177 -9.92 -19.76 -59.60
CA GLU A 177 -9.53 -19.37 -60.96
C GLU A 177 -8.95 -17.94 -61.06
N LYS A 178 -9.18 -17.07 -60.07
CA LYS A 178 -8.67 -15.68 -60.03
C LYS A 178 -7.38 -15.51 -59.22
N LEU A 179 -6.85 -16.59 -58.67
CA LEU A 179 -5.74 -16.59 -57.72
C LEU A 179 -4.38 -16.47 -58.43
N ASN A 180 -3.84 -15.25 -58.48
CA ASN A 180 -2.44 -15.01 -58.84
C ASN A 180 -1.60 -15.05 -57.56
N PRO A 181 -0.64 -15.99 -57.41
CA PRO A 181 0.21 -16.10 -56.23
C PRO A 181 1.12 -14.87 -55.99
N ASN A 182 1.16 -13.92 -56.93
CA ASN A 182 1.94 -12.68 -56.84
C ASN A 182 1.11 -11.42 -56.55
N LEU A 183 -0.21 -11.53 -56.32
CA LEU A 183 -1.07 -10.39 -55.98
C LEU A 183 -1.60 -10.54 -54.55
N ASP A 184 -1.58 -9.43 -53.81
CA ASP A 184 -2.25 -9.37 -52.52
C ASP A 184 -3.75 -9.65 -52.71
N PRO A 185 -4.39 -10.37 -51.76
CA PRO A 185 -5.82 -10.63 -51.78
C PRO A 185 -6.64 -9.33 -51.95
N PRO A 186 -7.66 -9.28 -52.85
CA PRO A 186 -8.48 -8.09 -53.03
C PRO A 186 -9.22 -7.67 -51.76
N TRP A 187 -9.42 -6.36 -51.56
CA TRP A 187 -10.10 -5.76 -50.39
C TRP A 187 -11.53 -6.24 -50.12
N TRP A 188 -12.18 -6.93 -51.06
CA TRP A 188 -13.50 -7.56 -50.91
C TRP A 188 -13.44 -9.05 -50.47
N TRP A 189 -12.26 -9.59 -50.17
CA TRP A 189 -12.07 -10.81 -49.35
C TRP A 189 -12.08 -10.50 -47.83
N ALA A 190 -12.36 -9.25 -47.45
CA ALA A 190 -12.31 -8.79 -46.05
C ALA A 190 -13.57 -9.12 -45.22
N GLU A 191 -14.59 -9.75 -45.80
CA GLU A 191 -15.69 -10.38 -45.04
C GLU A 191 -15.25 -11.82 -44.73
N PRO A 192 -14.88 -12.15 -43.47
CA PRO A 192 -14.33 -13.46 -43.16
C PRO A 192 -15.45 -14.49 -43.21
N LEU A 193 -15.51 -15.29 -44.27
CA LEU A 193 -16.27 -16.52 -44.26
C LEU A 193 -15.75 -17.43 -43.14
N LEU A 194 -16.71 -17.94 -42.35
CA LEU A 194 -16.56 -18.51 -41.02
C LEU A 194 -15.62 -19.72 -40.96
N PHE A 195 -14.31 -19.48 -40.81
CA PHE A 195 -13.35 -20.51 -40.41
C PHE A 195 -13.23 -20.58 -38.89
N SER A 196 -13.62 -21.69 -38.28
CA SER A 196 -13.40 -21.95 -36.85
C SER A 196 -13.18 -23.44 -36.61
N ALA A 197 -12.17 -23.79 -35.81
CA ALA A 197 -12.00 -25.13 -35.25
C ALA A 197 -12.41 -25.15 -33.78
N ASP A 198 -12.98 -26.26 -33.30
CA ASP A 198 -13.30 -26.45 -31.88
C ASP A 198 -12.02 -26.36 -31.04
N THR A 199 -10.94 -27.00 -31.50
CA THR A 199 -9.65 -27.03 -30.80
C THR A 199 -8.51 -26.58 -31.70
N ILE A 200 -7.69 -25.65 -31.18
CA ILE A 200 -6.43 -25.20 -31.79
C ILE A 200 -5.30 -25.66 -30.89
N GLY A 201 -4.35 -26.42 -31.45
CA GLY A 201 -3.21 -26.97 -30.72
C GLY A 201 -2.16 -25.93 -30.32
N THR A 202 -1.20 -26.41 -29.53
CA THR A 202 -0.03 -25.64 -29.07
C THR A 202 0.83 -25.23 -30.28
N GLU A 203 1.25 -23.97 -30.36
CA GLU A 203 2.10 -23.44 -31.44
C GLU A 203 1.53 -23.63 -32.86
N ALA A 204 0.22 -23.93 -32.99
CA ALA A 204 -0.39 -24.36 -34.24
C ALA A 204 -0.20 -23.37 -35.40
N PHE A 205 -0.19 -22.08 -35.09
CA PHE A 205 -0.08 -20.94 -36.02
C PHE A 205 1.06 -19.99 -35.63
N GLU A 206 2.10 -20.46 -34.93
CA GLU A 206 3.21 -19.60 -34.53
C GLU A 206 4.04 -19.13 -35.75
N GLY A 207 4.31 -17.83 -35.79
CA GLY A 207 5.20 -17.19 -36.77
C GLY A 207 4.64 -17.11 -38.20
N ILE A 208 3.33 -17.21 -38.38
CA ILE A 208 2.69 -17.19 -39.71
C ILE A 208 2.14 -15.80 -40.11
N GLY A 209 1.82 -15.65 -41.40
CA GLY A 209 1.36 -14.40 -42.02
C GLY A 209 -0.16 -14.15 -41.99
N ILE A 210 -0.94 -14.91 -41.22
CA ILE A 210 -2.39 -14.71 -41.09
C ILE A 210 -2.68 -13.38 -40.38
N THR A 211 -3.52 -12.55 -40.99
CA THR A 211 -3.92 -11.24 -40.44
C THR A 211 -5.27 -11.27 -39.70
N THR A 212 -6.16 -12.19 -40.06
CA THR A 212 -7.50 -12.32 -39.49
C THR A 212 -7.83 -13.77 -39.18
N PHE A 213 -8.47 -14.03 -38.04
CA PHE A 213 -8.92 -15.35 -37.63
C PHE A 213 -10.24 -15.23 -36.85
N SER A 214 -11.20 -16.14 -37.08
CA SER A 214 -12.50 -16.14 -36.38
C SER A 214 -12.51 -17.19 -35.27
N PHE A 215 -12.91 -16.77 -34.06
CA PHE A 215 -12.95 -17.63 -32.88
C PHE A 215 -14.37 -18.09 -32.50
N ARG A 216 -15.40 -17.83 -33.33
CA ARG A 216 -16.83 -18.01 -32.98
C ARG A 216 -17.20 -19.36 -32.35
N ASN A 217 -16.60 -20.46 -32.80
CA ASN A 217 -16.87 -21.80 -32.27
C ASN A 217 -15.64 -22.45 -31.62
N THR A 218 -14.56 -21.68 -31.42
CA THR A 218 -13.36 -22.21 -30.80
C THR A 218 -13.60 -22.37 -29.30
N LYS A 219 -13.36 -23.59 -28.81
CA LYS A 219 -13.54 -23.99 -27.40
C LYS A 219 -12.23 -23.97 -26.64
N THR A 220 -11.11 -24.25 -27.30
CA THR A 220 -9.77 -24.24 -26.69
C THR A 220 -8.72 -23.72 -27.66
N ILE A 221 -7.81 -22.88 -27.16
CA ILE A 221 -6.59 -22.46 -27.85
C ILE A 221 -5.40 -22.95 -27.02
N GLY A 222 -4.47 -23.67 -27.62
CA GLY A 222 -3.25 -24.13 -26.96
C GLY A 222 -2.25 -23.01 -26.70
N ALA A 223 -1.24 -23.29 -25.87
CA ALA A 223 -0.17 -22.33 -25.59
C ALA A 223 0.56 -21.92 -26.86
N ARG A 224 0.98 -20.65 -26.96
CA ARG A 224 1.69 -20.07 -28.12
C ARG A 224 1.00 -20.23 -29.47
N ALA A 225 -0.29 -20.59 -29.50
CA ALA A 225 -0.98 -20.96 -30.74
C ALA A 225 -0.81 -19.95 -31.87
N PHE A 226 -0.85 -18.65 -31.59
CA PHE A 226 -0.70 -17.57 -32.56
C PHE A 226 0.55 -16.70 -32.32
N LYS A 227 1.48 -17.15 -31.49
CA LYS A 227 2.67 -16.36 -31.13
C LYS A 227 3.42 -15.86 -32.38
N ASN A 228 3.84 -14.60 -32.38
CA ASN A 228 4.53 -13.94 -33.50
C ASN A 228 3.79 -14.01 -34.85
N SER A 229 2.49 -14.30 -34.86
CA SER A 229 1.68 -14.24 -36.08
C SER A 229 1.36 -12.79 -36.47
N LYS A 230 0.83 -12.58 -37.67
CA LYS A 230 0.40 -11.25 -38.16
C LYS A 230 -1.03 -10.87 -37.77
N LEU A 231 -1.64 -11.58 -36.82
CA LEU A 231 -3.02 -11.39 -36.39
C LEU A 231 -3.22 -9.96 -35.86
N SER A 232 -4.10 -9.19 -36.48
CA SER A 232 -4.33 -7.78 -36.15
C SER A 232 -5.60 -7.54 -35.34
N ARG A 233 -6.53 -8.49 -35.27
CA ARG A 233 -7.84 -8.30 -34.63
C ARG A 233 -8.31 -9.58 -33.94
N ILE A 234 -8.88 -9.42 -32.74
CA ILE A 234 -9.57 -10.48 -32.00
C ILE A 234 -10.98 -9.98 -31.66
N ASP A 235 -11.99 -10.69 -32.16
CA ASP A 235 -13.40 -10.36 -31.93
C ASP A 235 -14.13 -11.49 -31.18
N TYR A 236 -14.91 -11.10 -30.17
CA TYR A 236 -15.90 -11.94 -29.47
C TYR A 236 -15.35 -13.31 -29.04
N LEU A 237 -14.36 -13.28 -28.15
CA LEU A 237 -13.80 -14.50 -27.59
C LEU A 237 -14.76 -15.09 -26.54
N SER A 238 -15.42 -16.22 -26.85
CA SER A 238 -16.25 -16.96 -25.88
C SER A 238 -15.44 -17.99 -25.08
N LEU A 239 -14.10 -17.89 -25.10
CA LEU A 239 -13.21 -18.86 -24.48
C LEU A 239 -13.12 -18.63 -22.97
N PRO A 240 -13.26 -19.67 -22.13
CA PRO A 240 -13.08 -19.51 -20.69
C PRO A 240 -11.62 -19.19 -20.32
N ILE A 241 -10.65 -19.67 -21.11
CA ILE A 241 -9.21 -19.55 -20.86
C ILE A 241 -8.49 -19.08 -22.11
N ILE A 242 -7.62 -18.08 -21.97
CA ILE A 242 -6.62 -17.70 -22.96
C ILE A 242 -5.27 -18.22 -22.49
N SER A 243 -4.71 -19.18 -23.23
CA SER A 243 -3.52 -19.92 -22.79
C SER A 243 -2.21 -19.14 -22.84
N GLU A 244 -1.19 -19.68 -22.17
CA GLU A 244 0.15 -19.10 -22.06
C GLU A 244 0.71 -18.68 -23.43
N GLU A 245 1.18 -17.43 -23.52
CA GLU A 245 1.77 -16.84 -24.74
C GLU A 245 0.88 -16.93 -26.00
N ALA A 246 -0.42 -17.22 -25.90
CA ALA A 246 -1.28 -17.56 -27.05
C ALA A 246 -1.20 -16.54 -28.19
N PHE A 247 -1.10 -15.25 -27.87
CA PHE A 247 -1.04 -14.14 -28.81
C PHE A 247 0.24 -13.29 -28.65
N ALA A 248 1.27 -13.81 -28.01
CA ALA A 248 2.48 -13.03 -27.73
C ALA A 248 3.15 -12.54 -29.04
N GLY A 249 3.48 -11.25 -29.11
CA GLY A 249 4.14 -10.61 -30.26
C GLY A 249 3.23 -10.33 -31.46
N CYS A 250 1.91 -10.57 -31.34
CA CYS A 250 0.96 -10.28 -32.42
C CYS A 250 0.71 -8.77 -32.55
N PRO A 251 0.55 -8.24 -33.78
CA PRO A 251 0.25 -6.83 -34.02
C PRO A 251 -1.25 -6.51 -33.81
N ILE A 252 -1.85 -6.99 -32.72
CA ILE A 252 -3.27 -6.82 -32.43
C ILE A 252 -3.55 -5.35 -32.20
N THR A 253 -4.46 -4.76 -32.96
CA THR A 253 -4.90 -3.36 -32.80
C THR A 253 -6.16 -3.25 -31.93
N THR A 254 -7.02 -4.27 -31.98
CA THR A 254 -8.29 -4.32 -31.26
C THR A 254 -8.53 -5.72 -30.73
N ALA A 255 -8.79 -5.84 -29.43
CA ALA A 255 -9.11 -7.10 -28.76
C ALA A 255 -10.42 -6.94 -27.96
N ASN A 256 -11.48 -7.60 -28.40
CA ASN A 256 -12.72 -7.71 -27.63
C ASN A 256 -12.79 -9.11 -26.99
N LEU A 257 -12.40 -9.18 -25.71
CA LEU A 257 -12.29 -10.45 -24.97
C LEU A 257 -13.64 -11.02 -24.52
N GLY A 258 -14.74 -10.25 -24.61
CA GLY A 258 -16.07 -10.68 -24.19
C GLY A 258 -16.18 -11.03 -22.69
N ASP A 259 -17.42 -11.29 -22.22
CA ASP A 259 -17.69 -11.59 -20.81
C ASP A 259 -17.39 -13.04 -20.42
N GLY A 260 -17.09 -13.90 -21.40
CA GLY A 260 -16.84 -15.33 -21.21
C GLY A 260 -15.43 -15.68 -20.71
N VAL A 261 -14.46 -14.79 -20.88
CA VAL A 261 -13.06 -15.02 -20.48
C VAL A 261 -12.94 -14.94 -18.96
N GLN A 262 -12.60 -16.07 -18.35
CA GLN A 262 -12.44 -16.21 -16.90
C GLN A 262 -10.97 -16.15 -16.47
N ILE A 263 -10.06 -16.66 -17.30
CA ILE A 263 -8.62 -16.77 -17.02
C ILE A 263 -7.83 -16.30 -18.24
N ILE A 264 -6.88 -15.42 -18.01
CA ILE A 264 -5.83 -15.05 -18.97
C ILE A 264 -4.52 -15.55 -18.39
N GLU A 265 -3.87 -16.51 -19.04
CA GLU A 265 -2.63 -17.11 -18.54
C GLU A 265 -1.41 -16.21 -18.80
N LYS A 266 -0.26 -16.67 -18.28
CA LYS A 266 1.03 -15.99 -18.35
C LYS A 266 1.38 -15.56 -19.78
N ASP A 267 1.87 -14.33 -19.93
CA ASP A 267 2.38 -13.77 -21.19
C ASP A 267 1.40 -13.82 -22.39
N ALA A 268 0.11 -14.08 -22.17
CA ALA A 268 -0.88 -14.34 -23.23
C ALA A 268 -0.89 -13.28 -24.36
N PHE A 269 -0.75 -12.00 -24.01
CA PHE A 269 -0.68 -10.86 -24.94
C PHE A 269 0.67 -10.13 -24.89
N ARG A 270 1.72 -10.75 -24.36
CA ARG A 270 3.03 -10.11 -24.21
C ARG A 270 3.54 -9.57 -25.55
N GLY A 271 3.90 -8.30 -25.62
CA GLY A 271 4.44 -7.65 -26.81
C GLY A 271 3.38 -7.31 -27.86
N CYS A 272 2.08 -7.33 -27.54
CA CYS A 272 1.01 -6.83 -28.40
C CYS A 272 1.00 -5.28 -28.45
N SER A 273 2.10 -4.69 -28.93
CA SER A 273 2.39 -3.26 -28.77
C SER A 273 1.46 -2.31 -29.52
N TYR A 274 0.61 -2.82 -30.41
CA TYR A 274 -0.35 -2.03 -31.19
C TYR A 274 -1.77 -2.04 -30.62
N MET A 275 -2.00 -2.76 -29.52
CA MET A 275 -3.33 -2.89 -28.91
C MET A 275 -3.77 -1.54 -28.38
N ARG A 276 -4.74 -0.91 -29.05
CA ARG A 276 -5.19 0.46 -28.76
C ARG A 276 -6.55 0.46 -28.09
N GLY A 277 -6.79 1.49 -27.30
CA GLY A 277 -8.08 1.78 -26.69
C GLY A 277 -8.27 1.16 -25.32
N TRP A 278 -9.51 0.78 -25.06
CA TRP A 278 -10.02 0.30 -23.77
C TRP A 278 -10.03 -1.23 -23.72
N LEU A 279 -9.45 -1.81 -22.69
CA LEU A 279 -9.55 -3.24 -22.38
C LEU A 279 -10.45 -3.47 -21.15
N ASP A 280 -11.64 -4.00 -21.39
CA ASP A 280 -12.52 -4.55 -20.35
C ASP A 280 -12.32 -6.06 -20.26
N THR A 281 -12.05 -6.54 -19.05
CA THR A 281 -12.03 -7.97 -18.79
C THR A 281 -12.66 -8.30 -17.44
N TYR A 282 -13.50 -9.32 -17.45
CA TYR A 282 -14.13 -9.89 -16.26
C TYR A 282 -13.39 -11.15 -15.76
N ALA A 283 -12.17 -11.37 -16.24
CA ALA A 283 -11.33 -12.44 -15.78
C ALA A 283 -11.09 -12.33 -14.27
N HIS A 284 -11.22 -13.45 -13.57
CA HIS A 284 -10.92 -13.54 -12.14
C HIS A 284 -9.43 -13.80 -11.91
N THR A 285 -8.69 -14.15 -12.97
CA THR A 285 -7.25 -14.40 -12.95
C THR A 285 -6.61 -13.86 -14.21
N ILE A 286 -5.58 -13.02 -14.03
CA ILE A 286 -4.70 -12.55 -15.11
C ILE A 286 -3.27 -12.88 -14.68
N GLY A 287 -2.63 -13.73 -15.46
CA GLY A 287 -1.31 -14.26 -15.18
C GLY A 287 -0.19 -13.22 -15.34
N SER A 288 0.95 -13.59 -14.80
CA SER A 288 2.18 -12.81 -14.87
C SER A 288 2.54 -12.43 -16.31
N GLY A 289 2.93 -11.18 -16.54
CA GLY A 289 3.33 -10.69 -17.87
C GLY A 289 2.24 -10.69 -18.95
N ALA A 290 0.98 -11.01 -18.63
CA ALA A 290 -0.08 -11.21 -19.62
C ALA A 290 -0.24 -10.07 -20.62
N PHE A 291 -0.06 -8.81 -20.18
CA PHE A 291 -0.11 -7.61 -21.03
C PHE A 291 1.23 -6.85 -21.07
N LYS A 292 2.35 -7.51 -20.76
CA LYS A 292 3.68 -6.90 -20.80
C LYS A 292 3.99 -6.35 -22.20
N ASP A 293 4.57 -5.15 -22.31
CA ASP A 293 4.91 -4.46 -23.56
C ASP A 293 3.70 -4.18 -24.50
N CYS A 294 2.47 -4.13 -23.97
CA CYS A 294 1.28 -3.62 -24.68
C CYS A 294 1.30 -2.08 -24.76
N ARG A 295 2.30 -1.53 -25.47
CA ARG A 295 2.67 -0.10 -25.45
C ARG A 295 1.59 0.89 -25.86
N SER A 296 0.62 0.47 -26.66
CA SER A 296 -0.47 1.34 -27.12
C SER A 296 -1.75 1.26 -26.28
N LEU A 297 -1.77 0.41 -25.24
CA LEU A 297 -2.92 0.24 -24.37
C LEU A 297 -3.14 1.51 -23.55
N GLU A 298 -4.35 2.07 -23.56
CA GLU A 298 -4.63 3.38 -22.95
C GLU A 298 -5.40 3.26 -21.64
N GLN A 299 -6.34 2.32 -21.55
CA GLN A 299 -7.20 2.14 -20.38
C GLN A 299 -7.48 0.67 -20.11
N VAL A 300 -7.53 0.31 -18.83
CA VAL A 300 -7.82 -1.06 -18.38
C VAL A 300 -8.85 -1.05 -17.25
N SER A 301 -9.82 -1.97 -17.33
CA SER A 301 -10.78 -2.22 -16.27
C SER A 301 -10.71 -3.69 -15.83
N ILE A 302 -10.38 -3.91 -14.55
CA ILE A 302 -10.18 -5.24 -13.95
C ILE A 302 -10.96 -5.38 -12.63
N PRO A 303 -12.31 -5.35 -12.67
CA PRO A 303 -13.17 -5.18 -11.49
C PRO A 303 -13.28 -6.41 -10.60
N ARG A 304 -12.65 -7.54 -10.92
CA ARG A 304 -12.77 -8.81 -10.18
C ARG A 304 -11.47 -9.37 -9.62
N LEU A 305 -10.33 -8.75 -9.92
CA LEU A 305 -9.03 -9.28 -9.51
C LEU A 305 -8.77 -9.06 -8.02
N GLN A 306 -8.27 -10.11 -7.37
CA GLN A 306 -7.73 -10.04 -6.00
C GLN A 306 -6.23 -9.74 -5.99
N THR A 307 -5.52 -10.14 -7.04
CA THR A 307 -4.09 -9.93 -7.22
C THR A 307 -3.81 -9.46 -8.65
N ILE A 308 -2.94 -8.47 -8.79
CA ILE A 308 -2.28 -8.16 -10.07
C ILE A 308 -0.91 -8.79 -10.01
N GLU A 309 -0.70 -9.81 -10.83
CA GLU A 309 0.51 -10.62 -10.82
C GLU A 309 1.75 -9.88 -11.35
N THR A 310 2.89 -10.54 -11.19
CA THR A 310 4.21 -10.07 -11.58
C THR A 310 4.24 -9.62 -13.05
N GLU A 311 4.74 -8.41 -13.31
CA GLU A 311 4.90 -7.81 -14.65
C GLU A 311 3.62 -7.68 -15.51
N THR A 312 2.41 -7.89 -14.98
CA THR A 312 1.18 -8.00 -15.79
C THR A 312 1.00 -6.86 -16.81
N PHE A 313 1.26 -5.61 -16.43
CA PHE A 313 1.17 -4.42 -17.30
C PHE A 313 2.53 -3.73 -17.50
N SER A 314 3.65 -4.42 -17.24
CA SER A 314 4.99 -3.85 -17.39
C SER A 314 5.23 -3.36 -18.83
N GLY A 315 5.70 -2.13 -19.01
CA GLY A 315 5.99 -1.53 -20.31
C GLY A 315 4.76 -1.06 -21.09
N CYS A 316 3.58 -0.98 -20.47
CA CYS A 316 2.37 -0.37 -21.05
C CYS A 316 2.46 1.17 -21.05
N ARG A 317 3.35 1.71 -21.90
CA ARG A 317 3.77 3.12 -21.86
C ARG A 317 2.66 4.16 -22.04
N ASN A 318 1.57 3.83 -22.75
CA ASN A 318 0.43 4.72 -22.96
C ASN A 318 -0.73 4.50 -21.99
N LEU A 319 -0.59 3.58 -21.02
CA LEU A 319 -1.66 3.26 -20.08
C LEU A 319 -1.87 4.46 -19.16
N GLN A 320 -3.02 5.12 -19.28
CA GLN A 320 -3.36 6.34 -18.56
C GLN A 320 -4.21 6.07 -17.32
N GLN A 321 -5.13 5.12 -17.41
CA GLN A 321 -6.12 4.85 -16.38
C GLN A 321 -6.28 3.34 -16.15
N VAL A 322 -6.31 2.96 -14.87
CA VAL A 322 -6.58 1.58 -14.44
C VAL A 322 -7.70 1.60 -13.42
N THR A 323 -8.81 0.95 -13.74
CA THR A 323 -9.91 0.74 -12.79
C THR A 323 -9.68 -0.57 -12.05
N LEU A 324 -9.36 -0.46 -10.76
CA LEU A 324 -9.06 -1.58 -9.87
C LEU A 324 -10.31 -2.15 -9.21
N SER A 325 -10.23 -3.41 -8.79
CA SER A 325 -11.26 -4.08 -7.98
C SER A 325 -11.29 -3.55 -6.55
N ASP A 326 -12.48 -3.40 -5.97
CA ASP A 326 -12.67 -3.14 -4.52
C ASP A 326 -12.30 -4.36 -3.65
N SER A 327 -12.01 -5.52 -4.25
CA SER A 327 -11.50 -6.72 -3.57
C SER A 327 -10.00 -6.95 -3.80
N LEU A 328 -9.30 -6.00 -4.44
CA LEU A 328 -7.87 -6.11 -4.70
C LEU A 328 -7.09 -6.03 -3.38
N LEU A 329 -6.23 -7.03 -3.15
CA LEU A 329 -5.39 -7.15 -1.95
C LEU A 329 -3.91 -6.95 -2.25
N THR A 330 -3.46 -7.36 -3.43
CA THR A 330 -2.02 -7.40 -3.76
C THR A 330 -1.74 -6.89 -5.17
N ILE A 331 -0.71 -6.05 -5.30
CA ILE A 331 -0.03 -5.75 -6.56
C ILE A 331 1.38 -6.33 -6.43
N GLU A 332 1.76 -7.25 -7.31
CA GLU A 332 3.04 -7.94 -7.25
C GLU A 332 4.18 -7.18 -7.94
N VAL A 333 5.33 -7.84 -8.06
CA VAL A 333 6.60 -7.30 -8.54
C VAL A 333 6.48 -6.78 -9.97
N GLU A 334 6.97 -5.56 -10.24
CA GLU A 334 7.02 -4.94 -11.57
C GLU A 334 5.67 -4.83 -12.32
N ALA A 335 4.54 -4.99 -11.64
CA ALA A 335 3.20 -5.07 -12.26
C ALA A 335 2.87 -3.91 -13.22
N PHE A 336 3.28 -2.69 -12.90
CA PHE A 336 3.07 -1.47 -13.69
C PHE A 336 4.40 -0.74 -14.00
N ARG A 337 5.53 -1.44 -13.96
CA ARG A 337 6.83 -0.85 -14.30
C ARG A 337 6.80 -0.24 -15.70
N ASP A 338 7.43 0.93 -15.89
CA ASP A 338 7.51 1.63 -17.17
C ASP A 338 6.14 2.03 -17.77
N CYS A 339 5.09 2.16 -16.95
CA CYS A 339 3.79 2.73 -17.34
C CYS A 339 3.86 4.26 -17.36
N LEU A 340 4.64 4.81 -18.30
CA LEU A 340 5.05 6.22 -18.34
C LEU A 340 3.90 7.24 -18.35
N SER A 341 2.70 6.84 -18.81
CA SER A 341 1.52 7.71 -18.93
C SER A 341 0.47 7.49 -17.86
N LEU A 342 0.70 6.61 -16.87
CA LEU A 342 -0.28 6.31 -15.82
C LEU A 342 -0.47 7.54 -14.94
N GLN A 343 -1.68 8.09 -14.89
CA GLN A 343 -1.96 9.36 -14.20
C GLN A 343 -2.48 9.13 -12.78
N SER A 344 -3.37 8.17 -12.60
CA SER A 344 -4.00 7.91 -11.31
C SER A 344 -4.17 6.42 -11.06
N ILE A 345 -3.77 5.98 -9.87
CA ILE A 345 -4.11 4.67 -9.35
C ILE A 345 -4.37 4.79 -7.86
N SER A 346 -5.51 4.31 -7.37
CA SER A 346 -5.89 4.40 -5.96
C SER A 346 -6.79 3.23 -5.60
N ASN A 347 -6.61 2.69 -4.39
CA ASN A 347 -7.38 1.56 -3.91
C ASN A 347 -7.39 1.54 -2.37
N LEU A 348 -8.56 1.46 -1.76
CA LEU A 348 -8.70 1.54 -0.31
C LEU A 348 -8.44 0.20 0.40
N THR A 349 -8.58 -0.94 -0.28
CA THR A 349 -8.46 -2.29 0.30
C THR A 349 -7.09 -2.95 0.11
N LEU A 350 -6.24 -2.35 -0.71
CA LEU A 350 -4.93 -2.87 -1.08
C LEU A 350 -4.03 -2.99 0.16
N ARG A 351 -3.48 -4.18 0.39
CA ARG A 351 -2.64 -4.48 1.56
C ARG A 351 -1.15 -4.45 1.23
N THR A 352 -0.79 -4.93 0.04
CA THR A 352 0.63 -5.12 -0.32
C THR A 352 0.93 -4.61 -1.71
N ILE A 353 2.01 -3.85 -1.83
CA ILE A 353 2.63 -3.44 -3.10
C ILE A 353 4.01 -4.10 -3.19
N GLY A 354 4.27 -4.84 -4.27
CA GLY A 354 5.51 -5.57 -4.50
C GLY A 354 6.65 -4.69 -5.00
N ASP A 355 7.84 -5.30 -5.09
CA ASP A 355 9.05 -4.63 -5.54
C ASP A 355 8.89 -4.07 -6.95
N ARG A 356 9.38 -2.85 -7.18
CA ARG A 356 9.37 -2.17 -8.47
C ARG A 356 8.00 -2.02 -9.15
N ALA A 357 6.90 -2.17 -8.39
CA ALA A 357 5.54 -2.24 -8.94
C ALA A 357 5.17 -1.07 -9.86
N PHE A 358 5.60 0.15 -9.54
CA PHE A 358 5.32 1.40 -10.28
C PHE A 358 6.58 2.16 -10.68
N VAL A 359 7.71 1.48 -10.87
CA VAL A 359 8.96 2.13 -11.30
C VAL A 359 8.74 2.88 -12.61
N ASP A 360 9.25 4.11 -12.67
CA ASP A 360 9.17 4.99 -13.83
C ASP A 360 7.74 5.29 -14.31
N CYS A 361 6.74 5.23 -13.42
CA CYS A 361 5.40 5.79 -13.68
C CYS A 361 5.44 7.33 -13.63
N LEU A 362 6.07 7.94 -14.63
CA LEU A 362 6.49 9.35 -14.61
C LEU A 362 5.35 10.35 -14.36
N THR A 363 4.13 10.04 -14.81
CA THR A 363 2.94 10.91 -14.69
C THR A 363 2.04 10.58 -13.51
N LEU A 364 2.39 9.61 -12.67
CA LEU A 364 1.50 9.18 -11.59
C LEU A 364 1.40 10.28 -10.53
N GLU A 365 0.17 10.72 -10.25
CA GLU A 365 -0.14 11.77 -9.28
C GLU A 365 -0.76 11.18 -8.01
N ASP A 366 -0.11 11.44 -6.87
CA ASP A 366 -0.60 11.32 -5.48
C ASP A 366 -1.54 10.12 -5.20
N PRO A 367 -1.06 8.87 -5.34
CA PRO A 367 -1.88 7.68 -5.16
C PRO A 367 -2.36 7.52 -3.70
N ILE A 368 -3.60 7.07 -3.51
CA ILE A 368 -4.22 6.87 -2.19
C ILE A 368 -4.42 5.37 -1.92
N PHE A 369 -3.83 4.88 -0.83
CA PHE A 369 -3.97 3.50 -0.34
C PHE A 369 -4.45 3.47 1.12
N GLY A 370 -5.66 2.96 1.36
CA GLY A 370 -6.34 3.03 2.66
C GLY A 370 -5.82 2.04 3.71
N ASP A 371 -5.73 0.76 3.34
CA ASP A 371 -5.41 -0.36 4.23
C ASP A 371 -4.01 -0.97 3.98
N LEU A 372 -3.09 -0.17 3.41
CA LEU A 372 -1.76 -0.65 3.03
C LEU A 372 -0.92 -1.04 4.27
N SER A 373 -0.45 -2.29 4.31
CA SER A 373 0.41 -2.83 5.38
C SER A 373 1.89 -2.81 5.03
N SER A 374 2.25 -3.01 3.75
CA SER A 374 3.65 -3.05 3.33
C SER A 374 3.86 -2.67 1.88
N MET A 375 5.06 -2.17 1.59
CA MET A 375 5.50 -1.79 0.27
C MET A 375 6.92 -2.29 0.01
N GLY A 376 7.13 -2.89 -1.16
CA GLY A 376 8.39 -3.48 -1.59
C GLY A 376 9.44 -2.48 -2.05
N ASP A 377 10.60 -3.01 -2.40
CA ASP A 377 11.77 -2.23 -2.81
C ASP A 377 11.54 -1.54 -4.15
N SER A 378 11.92 -0.26 -4.24
CA SER A 378 11.78 0.58 -5.44
C SER A 378 10.33 0.70 -5.94
N ALA A 379 9.32 0.45 -5.11
CA ALA A 379 7.92 0.35 -5.54
C ALA A 379 7.42 1.54 -6.38
N PHE A 380 7.89 2.76 -6.11
CA PHE A 380 7.56 4.01 -6.82
C PHE A 380 8.82 4.78 -7.25
N ALA A 381 9.96 4.11 -7.43
CA ALA A 381 11.19 4.80 -7.84
C ALA A 381 11.01 5.47 -9.23
N GLY A 382 11.47 6.71 -9.38
CA GLY A 382 11.36 7.49 -10.61
C GLY A 382 9.97 8.09 -10.89
N CYS A 383 9.00 7.96 -9.98
CA CYS A 383 7.67 8.56 -10.12
C CYS A 383 7.71 10.09 -9.99
N SER A 384 8.06 10.76 -11.09
CA SER A 384 8.40 12.20 -11.09
C SER A 384 7.23 13.15 -10.87
N SER A 385 5.97 12.69 -10.95
CA SER A 385 4.77 13.51 -10.75
C SER A 385 4.18 13.45 -9.33
N ILE A 386 4.58 12.48 -8.50
CA ILE A 386 4.08 12.40 -7.12
C ILE A 386 4.56 13.63 -6.35
N SER A 387 3.62 14.36 -5.75
CA SER A 387 3.84 15.60 -5.03
C SER A 387 3.60 15.46 -3.52
N ALA A 388 2.68 14.59 -3.13
CA ALA A 388 2.34 14.31 -1.75
C ALA A 388 2.06 12.81 -1.52
N LEU A 389 2.52 12.30 -0.39
CA LEU A 389 2.26 10.93 0.06
C LEU A 389 1.69 10.95 1.47
N ILE A 390 0.56 10.28 1.65
CA ILE A 390 -0.11 10.14 2.95
C ILE A 390 -0.20 8.66 3.26
N PHE A 391 0.60 8.21 4.23
CA PHE A 391 0.65 6.80 4.59
C PHE A 391 -0.40 6.44 5.65
N PRO A 392 -1.08 5.29 5.52
CA PRO A 392 -2.07 4.85 6.50
C PRO A 392 -1.39 4.40 7.81
N ARG A 393 -2.15 4.40 8.92
CA ARG A 393 -1.64 4.04 10.25
C ARG A 393 -1.17 2.58 10.37
N ALA A 394 -1.70 1.72 9.51
CA ALA A 394 -1.43 0.29 9.49
C ALA A 394 -0.11 -0.07 8.77
N LEU A 395 0.54 0.88 8.10
CA LEU A 395 1.76 0.64 7.35
C LEU A 395 2.93 0.26 8.28
N GLU A 396 3.56 -0.87 8.02
CA GLU A 396 4.65 -1.43 8.81
C GLU A 396 6.02 -1.25 8.14
N SER A 397 6.06 -1.22 6.81
CA SER A 397 7.31 -1.08 6.06
C SER A 397 7.19 -0.28 4.75
N ILE A 398 8.22 0.54 4.51
CA ILE A 398 8.55 1.16 3.22
C ILE A 398 9.86 0.54 2.76
N GLY A 399 9.87 -0.12 1.60
CA GLY A 399 11.05 -0.81 1.06
C GLY A 399 12.23 0.10 0.70
N HIS A 400 13.36 -0.53 0.36
CA HIS A 400 14.57 0.15 -0.09
C HIS A 400 14.32 0.89 -1.40
N TYR A 401 14.81 2.13 -1.54
CA TYR A 401 14.60 2.97 -2.74
C TYR A 401 13.13 3.21 -3.13
N ALA A 402 12.16 2.95 -2.24
CA ALA A 402 10.73 2.92 -2.59
C ALA A 402 10.23 4.16 -3.32
N PHE A 403 10.74 5.35 -2.99
CA PHE A 403 10.42 6.63 -3.62
C PHE A 403 11.68 7.36 -4.09
N ALA A 404 12.76 6.63 -4.43
CA ALA A 404 13.97 7.24 -4.97
C ALA A 404 13.65 8.01 -6.28
N ASP A 405 14.29 9.14 -6.50
CA ASP A 405 14.11 9.99 -7.69
C ASP A 405 12.68 10.54 -7.90
N CYS A 406 11.84 10.58 -6.86
CA CYS A 406 10.54 11.27 -6.89
C CYS A 406 10.73 12.79 -6.83
N VAL A 407 11.16 13.39 -7.94
CA VAL A 407 11.68 14.77 -7.97
C VAL A 407 10.70 15.87 -7.57
N ARG A 408 9.38 15.62 -7.64
CA ARG A 408 8.33 16.58 -7.24
C ARG A 408 7.75 16.31 -5.85
N LEU A 409 8.17 15.25 -5.17
CA LEU A 409 7.67 14.90 -3.85
C LEU A 409 8.04 15.99 -2.86
N ALA A 410 7.04 16.77 -2.43
CA ALA A 410 7.20 17.92 -1.56
C ALA A 410 6.74 17.64 -0.13
N HIS A 411 5.78 16.73 0.04
CA HIS A 411 5.17 16.45 1.33
C HIS A 411 5.04 14.94 1.59
N VAL A 412 5.49 14.51 2.77
CA VAL A 412 5.32 13.13 3.26
C VAL A 412 4.69 13.17 4.64
N GLU A 413 3.52 12.55 4.78
CA GLU A 413 2.83 12.41 6.05
C GLU A 413 2.95 10.96 6.58
N LEU A 414 3.68 10.81 7.69
CA LEU A 414 3.77 9.56 8.44
C LEU A 414 2.81 9.62 9.64
N LYS A 415 1.73 8.84 9.60
CA LYS A 415 0.75 8.81 10.69
C LYS A 415 1.28 7.99 11.87
N PRO A 416 1.09 8.44 13.13
CA PRO A 416 1.41 7.64 14.30
C PRO A 416 0.50 6.40 14.35
N GLY A 417 1.08 5.23 14.60
CA GLY A 417 0.40 3.95 14.50
C GLY A 417 1.34 2.79 14.78
N ASN A 418 1.37 1.81 13.87
CA ASN A 418 2.26 0.66 13.98
C ASN A 418 3.74 1.08 13.91
N PRO A 419 4.66 0.27 14.46
CA PRO A 419 6.09 0.47 14.28
C PRO A 419 6.47 0.40 12.80
N LEU A 420 6.74 1.58 12.20
CA LEU A 420 7.05 1.71 10.79
C LEU A 420 8.58 1.65 10.57
N SER A 421 9.01 0.85 9.60
CA SER A 421 10.41 0.80 9.13
C SER A 421 10.55 1.45 7.76
N ILE A 422 11.49 2.39 7.63
CA ILE A 422 11.84 3.05 6.37
C ILE A 422 13.14 2.43 5.85
N GLY A 423 13.12 1.86 4.66
CA GLY A 423 14.29 1.22 4.04
C GLY A 423 15.41 2.18 3.63
N ASP A 424 16.57 1.61 3.31
CA ASP A 424 17.72 2.35 2.77
C ASP A 424 17.33 3.12 1.50
N GLU A 425 17.78 4.37 1.39
CA GLU A 425 17.55 5.25 0.25
C GLU A 425 16.07 5.43 -0.15
N ALA A 426 15.13 5.15 0.76
CA ALA A 426 13.69 5.15 0.47
C ALA A 426 13.16 6.47 -0.13
N PHE A 427 13.73 7.62 0.24
CA PHE A 427 13.41 8.94 -0.31
C PHE A 427 14.65 9.62 -0.89
N ALA A 428 15.61 8.84 -1.41
CA ALA A 428 16.81 9.38 -2.01
C ALA A 428 16.48 10.24 -3.25
N ASP A 429 17.24 11.31 -3.44
CA ASP A 429 17.17 12.21 -4.59
C ASP A 429 15.74 12.75 -4.84
N CYS A 430 15.02 13.06 -3.74
CA CYS A 430 13.76 13.80 -3.71
C CYS A 430 14.00 15.28 -3.38
N PRO A 431 14.53 16.10 -4.32
CA PRO A 431 14.95 17.47 -4.01
C PRO A 431 13.81 18.34 -3.49
N SER A 432 12.57 18.15 -3.94
CA SER A 432 11.44 19.00 -3.56
C SER A 432 10.94 18.82 -2.13
N LEU A 433 11.37 17.77 -1.40
CA LEU A 433 10.86 17.46 -0.07
C LEU A 433 11.29 18.54 0.92
N THR A 434 10.34 19.31 1.47
CA THR A 434 10.64 20.47 2.34
C THR A 434 10.63 20.15 3.82
N ASP A 435 9.75 19.22 4.21
CA ASP A 435 9.52 18.82 5.58
C ASP A 435 8.94 17.40 5.64
N ILE A 436 9.28 16.71 6.74
CA ILE A 436 8.72 15.42 7.11
C ILE A 436 8.57 15.38 8.63
N ASN A 437 7.41 14.95 9.10
CA ASN A 437 7.17 14.75 10.53
C ASN A 437 7.53 13.32 10.92
N ILE A 438 8.50 13.16 11.82
CA ILE A 438 8.96 11.85 12.29
C ILE A 438 8.16 11.46 13.53
N PRO A 439 7.27 10.45 13.48
CA PRO A 439 6.50 10.02 14.64
C PRO A 439 7.37 9.23 15.63
N GLY A 440 7.04 9.31 16.92
CA GLY A 440 7.73 8.54 17.97
C GLY A 440 7.52 7.03 17.88
N SER A 441 6.57 6.56 17.06
CA SER A 441 6.34 5.13 16.79
C SER A 441 7.29 4.54 15.74
N LEU A 442 8.17 5.32 15.13
CA LEU A 442 9.04 4.84 14.05
C LEU A 442 10.07 3.82 14.58
N ALA A 443 10.13 2.64 13.96
CA ALA A 443 11.02 1.56 14.37
C ALA A 443 12.44 1.73 13.81
N SER A 444 12.55 2.14 12.55
CA SER A 444 13.86 2.32 11.90
C SER A 444 13.83 3.28 10.71
N ILE A 445 14.98 3.90 10.45
CA ILE A 445 15.29 4.68 9.25
C ILE A 445 16.57 4.12 8.62
N GLY A 446 16.49 3.65 7.39
CA GLY A 446 17.60 3.04 6.66
C GLY A 446 18.72 4.01 6.30
N ARG A 447 19.82 3.44 5.80
CA ARG A 447 21.00 4.19 5.33
C ARG A 447 20.59 5.16 4.23
N SER A 448 21.09 6.40 4.30
CA SER A 448 20.86 7.40 3.23
C SER A 448 19.38 7.65 2.88
N ALA A 449 18.44 7.37 3.78
CA ALA A 449 17.00 7.40 3.47
C ALA A 449 16.50 8.74 2.90
N PHE A 450 17.12 9.86 3.28
CA PHE A 450 16.80 11.22 2.77
C PHE A 450 17.99 11.85 2.03
N ARG A 451 18.84 11.01 1.43
CA ARG A 451 20.01 11.50 0.68
C ARG A 451 19.56 12.38 -0.48
N GLY A 452 20.19 13.53 -0.69
CA GLY A 452 19.87 14.40 -1.84
C GLY A 452 18.55 15.18 -1.74
N CYS A 453 17.85 15.13 -0.60
CA CYS A 453 16.68 15.98 -0.30
C CYS A 453 17.10 17.44 -0.09
N SER A 454 17.47 18.10 -1.18
CA SER A 454 18.16 19.39 -1.17
C SER A 454 17.31 20.58 -0.71
N TYR A 455 15.98 20.49 -0.63
CA TYR A 455 15.12 21.53 -0.04
C TYR A 455 14.63 21.22 1.38
N LEU A 456 15.02 20.08 1.95
CA LEU A 456 14.64 19.70 3.30
C LEU A 456 15.33 20.64 4.30
N LYS A 457 14.54 21.41 5.06
CA LYS A 457 15.08 22.47 5.94
C LYS A 457 15.17 22.06 7.40
N LYS A 458 14.25 21.21 7.87
CA LYS A 458 14.20 20.82 9.28
C LYS A 458 13.62 19.43 9.44
N ILE A 459 14.15 18.69 10.41
CA ILE A 459 13.53 17.49 10.95
C ILE A 459 13.57 17.60 12.47
N ASN A 460 12.46 17.21 13.11
CA ASN A 460 12.37 17.11 14.56
C ASN A 460 12.38 15.63 14.93
N LEU A 461 13.42 15.18 15.63
CA LEU A 461 13.46 13.83 16.17
C LEU A 461 12.76 13.80 17.53
N PRO A 462 11.76 12.92 17.73
CA PRO A 462 11.07 12.80 19.01
C PRO A 462 11.83 11.89 20.01
N PHE A 463 12.95 11.28 19.61
CA PHE A 463 13.63 10.25 20.39
C PHE A 463 14.66 10.87 21.36
N PHE A 464 14.49 10.61 22.67
CA PHE A 464 15.49 11.01 23.66
C PHE A 464 16.78 10.19 23.57
N ASP A 465 16.67 8.93 23.16
CA ASP A 465 17.78 8.03 22.89
C ASP A 465 17.65 7.51 21.45
N PRO A 466 18.65 7.73 20.58
CA PRO A 466 18.62 7.23 19.20
C PRO A 466 18.69 5.70 19.11
N VAL A 467 18.83 4.95 20.21
CA VAL A 467 18.72 3.48 20.20
C VAL A 467 17.25 3.02 20.08
N VAL A 468 16.28 3.87 20.44
CA VAL A 468 14.85 3.53 20.38
C VAL A 468 14.35 3.37 18.94
N CYS A 469 14.98 4.06 17.99
CA CYS A 469 14.71 3.96 16.56
C CYS A 469 16.03 3.61 15.86
N SER A 470 16.12 2.50 15.13
CA SER A 470 17.38 2.13 14.48
C SER A 470 17.68 3.06 13.29
N PHE A 471 18.82 3.76 13.30
CA PHE A 471 19.25 4.63 12.19
C PHE A 471 20.41 4.01 11.41
N GLY A 472 20.25 3.93 10.09
CA GLY A 472 21.34 3.62 9.16
C GLY A 472 22.35 4.77 9.06
N GLY A 473 23.46 4.53 8.35
CA GLY A 473 24.47 5.57 8.12
C GLY A 473 23.99 6.67 7.18
N ASP A 474 24.45 7.91 7.38
CA ASP A 474 24.33 9.02 6.41
C ASP A 474 22.88 9.37 5.99
N VAL A 475 21.91 9.14 6.89
CA VAL A 475 20.46 9.35 6.67
C VAL A 475 20.14 10.67 5.98
N PHE A 476 20.82 11.77 6.34
CA PHE A 476 20.57 13.13 5.87
C PHE A 476 21.67 13.68 4.95
N ALA A 477 22.48 12.82 4.33
CA ALA A 477 23.57 13.26 3.46
C ALA A 477 23.09 14.04 2.22
N GLY A 478 23.70 15.18 1.92
CA GLY A 478 23.30 15.98 0.74
C GLY A 478 21.95 16.71 0.89
N THR A 479 21.47 16.89 2.14
CA THR A 479 20.36 17.81 2.45
C THR A 479 20.76 19.28 2.26
N HIS A 480 19.79 20.20 2.34
CA HIS A 480 20.02 21.64 2.15
C HIS A 480 21.17 22.16 3.05
N PRO A 481 22.00 23.13 2.61
CA PRO A 481 23.06 23.70 3.46
C PRO A 481 22.59 24.33 4.78
N THR A 482 21.30 24.70 4.86
CA THR A 482 20.67 25.23 6.08
C THR A 482 19.81 24.20 6.81
N PHE A 483 19.89 22.92 6.43
CA PHE A 483 19.17 21.84 7.09
C PHE A 483 19.53 21.82 8.59
N GLN A 484 18.51 21.74 9.44
CA GLN A 484 18.68 21.64 10.89
C GLN A 484 17.91 20.45 11.45
N LEU A 485 18.64 19.55 12.10
CA LEU A 485 18.07 18.51 12.94
C LEU A 485 17.82 19.08 14.33
N THR A 486 16.60 18.96 14.84
CA THR A 486 16.31 19.24 16.25
C THR A 486 16.15 17.93 17.00
N ILE A 487 16.79 17.86 18.17
CA ILE A 487 16.76 16.71 19.07
C ILE A 487 16.21 17.15 20.43
N PRO A 488 15.61 16.24 21.22
CA PRO A 488 15.08 16.60 22.53
C PRO A 488 16.16 17.23 23.44
N ARG A 489 15.78 18.19 24.28
CA ARG A 489 16.71 18.76 25.27
C ARG A 489 17.25 17.64 26.17
N MET A 490 18.53 17.74 26.53
CA MET A 490 19.34 16.83 27.34
C MET A 490 19.69 15.51 26.65
N SER A 491 19.31 15.32 25.38
CA SER A 491 19.66 14.12 24.61
C SER A 491 20.99 14.24 23.87
N GLU A 492 21.61 15.42 23.82
CA GLU A 492 22.82 15.70 23.03
C GLU A 492 23.93 14.63 23.21
N PRO A 493 24.26 14.17 24.43
CA PRO A 493 25.25 13.10 24.62
C PRO A 493 24.87 11.78 23.96
N ASN A 494 23.58 11.42 23.94
CA ASN A 494 23.08 10.18 23.34
C ASN A 494 23.23 10.19 21.81
N TYR A 495 23.20 11.38 21.21
CA TYR A 495 23.48 11.59 19.79
C TYR A 495 24.98 11.69 19.49
N GLY A 496 25.86 11.44 20.47
CA GLY A 496 27.32 11.49 20.29
C GLY A 496 27.90 12.91 20.31
N TRP A 497 27.12 13.91 20.75
CA TRP A 497 27.63 15.26 20.96
C TRP A 497 28.59 15.24 22.15
N THR A 498 29.87 15.50 21.89
CA THR A 498 30.91 15.59 22.92
C THR A 498 31.35 17.04 23.09
N VAL A 499 31.61 17.45 24.33
CA VAL A 499 32.10 18.81 24.63
C VAL A 499 33.43 18.72 25.37
N GLY A 500 34.43 19.46 24.88
CA GLY A 500 35.77 19.56 25.46
C GLY A 500 35.88 20.59 26.59
N SER A 501 37.02 20.62 27.28
CA SER A 501 37.30 21.55 28.38
C SER A 501 37.43 23.01 27.94
N ASP A 502 37.66 23.26 26.66
CA ASP A 502 37.73 24.57 26.00
C ASP A 502 36.38 25.03 25.43
N GLY A 503 35.32 24.25 25.59
CA GLY A 503 34.00 24.50 25.00
C GLY A 503 33.90 24.11 23.54
N PHE A 504 32.72 24.31 22.96
CA PHE A 504 32.43 23.94 21.58
C PHE A 504 32.70 25.08 20.58
N SER A 505 33.27 24.74 19.41
CA SER A 505 33.71 25.71 18.39
C SER A 505 33.23 25.43 16.96
N GLY A 506 32.18 24.59 16.74
CA GLY A 506 31.83 24.13 15.39
C GLY A 506 30.33 24.00 15.07
N VAL A 507 30.02 23.21 14.04
CA VAL A 507 28.67 22.71 13.72
C VAL A 507 28.70 21.20 13.97
N PHE A 508 27.85 20.70 14.86
CA PHE A 508 27.78 19.25 15.13
C PHE A 508 26.92 18.59 14.05
N THR A 509 27.42 17.51 13.45
CA THR A 509 26.67 16.74 12.46
C THR A 509 26.39 15.34 12.97
N TRP A 510 25.16 14.87 12.80
CA TRP A 510 24.74 13.51 13.12
C TRP A 510 24.02 12.91 11.91
N GLN A 511 24.47 11.72 11.47
CA GLN A 511 23.99 11.06 10.24
C GLN A 511 23.97 11.97 8.99
N GLY A 512 25.01 12.79 8.82
CA GLY A 512 25.14 13.73 7.70
C GLY A 512 24.33 15.03 7.85
N GLY A 513 23.51 15.17 8.91
CA GLY A 513 22.68 16.34 9.17
C GLY A 513 23.26 17.27 10.23
N ALA A 514 23.23 18.59 10.01
CA ALA A 514 23.63 19.56 11.02
C ALA A 514 22.61 19.62 12.16
N VAL A 515 23.04 19.33 13.38
CA VAL A 515 22.19 19.35 14.57
C VAL A 515 22.18 20.74 15.16
N LYS A 516 20.98 21.27 15.39
CA LYS A 516 20.78 22.53 16.09
C LYS A 516 21.05 22.32 17.59
N PRO A 517 22.02 23.02 18.19
CA PRO A 517 22.25 22.93 19.64
C PRO A 517 21.03 23.47 20.38
N ASN A 518 20.60 22.76 21.44
CA ASN A 518 19.58 23.28 22.32
C ASN A 518 20.11 24.43 23.18
N THR A 519 19.18 25.22 23.69
CA THR A 519 19.46 26.34 24.59
C THR A 519 19.15 25.93 26.04
N TYR A 520 20.01 26.35 26.96
CA TYR A 520 19.93 26.09 28.39
C TYR A 520 20.06 27.37 29.20
N ALA A 521 19.40 27.43 30.34
CA ALA A 521 19.46 28.55 31.26
C ALA A 521 20.85 28.66 31.90
N ALA A 522 21.36 29.89 32.03
CA ALA A 522 22.63 30.21 32.68
C ALA A 522 22.41 31.40 33.63
N ILE A 523 21.81 31.12 34.79
CA ILE A 523 21.33 32.15 35.71
C ILE A 523 22.40 32.44 36.76
N LEU A 524 22.72 33.73 36.96
CA LEU A 524 23.68 34.16 37.98
C LEU A 524 23.00 35.04 39.03
N ARG A 525 23.39 34.86 40.29
CA ARG A 525 22.88 35.66 41.42
C ARG A 525 24.04 36.09 42.31
N ALA A 526 23.93 37.27 42.93
CA ALA A 526 24.82 37.70 43.99
C ALA A 526 24.10 37.58 45.34
N VAL A 527 24.79 37.07 46.37
CA VAL A 527 24.27 37.04 47.74
C VAL A 527 25.34 37.57 48.72
N PRO A 528 25.03 38.66 49.47
CA PRO A 528 23.82 39.49 49.39
C PRO A 528 23.63 40.15 48.00
N ARG A 529 22.38 40.48 47.63
CA ARG A 529 22.03 40.97 46.27
C ARG A 529 22.84 42.19 45.84
N ASP A 530 23.12 43.09 46.78
CA ASP A 530 23.78 44.36 46.49
C ASP A 530 25.31 44.29 46.68
N ALA A 531 25.84 43.13 47.07
CA ALA A 531 27.22 42.97 47.51
C ALA A 531 28.28 43.06 46.38
N GLY A 532 27.90 42.77 45.14
CA GLY A 532 28.79 42.79 44.00
C GLY A 532 28.08 42.78 42.65
N ASP A 533 28.78 43.22 41.62
CA ASP A 533 28.32 43.18 40.23
C ASP A 533 28.76 41.90 39.53
N LEU A 534 27.91 41.38 38.65
CA LEU A 534 28.17 40.21 37.81
C LEU A 534 28.36 40.68 36.36
N ASP A 535 29.41 40.20 35.70
CA ASP A 535 29.80 40.65 34.36
C ASP A 535 29.03 39.98 33.20
N TYR A 536 28.32 38.89 33.46
CA TYR A 536 27.57 38.13 32.47
C TYR A 536 26.06 38.38 32.57
N ARG A 537 25.43 38.72 31.43
CA ARG A 537 24.03 39.20 31.34
C ARG A 537 23.09 38.36 30.45
N ALA A 538 23.52 37.20 29.96
CA ALA A 538 22.64 36.36 29.15
C ALA A 538 21.94 35.31 30.02
N ASP A 539 20.60 35.27 29.99
CA ASP A 539 19.80 34.31 30.79
C ASP A 539 19.91 32.86 30.27
N SER A 540 20.51 32.67 29.09
CA SER A 540 20.68 31.36 28.47
C SER A 540 21.89 31.29 27.54
N ALA A 541 22.33 30.08 27.23
CA ALA A 541 23.43 29.77 26.31
C ALA A 541 23.19 28.45 25.58
N LEU A 542 23.87 28.26 24.45
CA LEU A 542 23.80 27.01 23.67
C LEU A 542 24.53 25.88 24.39
N TYR A 543 24.06 24.64 24.18
CA TYR A 543 24.77 23.44 24.64
C TYR A 543 26.24 23.46 24.21
N GLY A 544 27.12 23.15 25.14
CA GLY A 544 28.56 23.07 24.96
C GLY A 544 29.30 24.41 24.92
N THR A 545 28.61 25.54 25.12
CA THR A 545 29.27 26.85 25.22
C THR A 545 30.12 26.92 26.49
N LEU A 546 31.39 27.34 26.37
CA LEU A 546 32.20 27.71 27.53
C LEU A 546 31.82 29.12 27.97
N LEU A 547 31.30 29.25 29.19
CA LEU A 547 30.99 30.53 29.81
C LEU A 547 32.00 30.83 30.89
N THR A 548 32.52 32.06 30.89
CA THR A 548 33.36 32.62 31.95
C THR A 548 32.58 33.73 32.65
N VAL A 549 32.36 33.56 33.94
CA VAL A 549 31.57 34.48 34.77
C VAL A 549 32.45 35.06 35.87
N LYS A 550 32.32 36.36 36.13
CA LYS A 550 33.10 37.08 37.13
C LYS A 550 32.19 37.82 38.07
N ALA A 551 32.51 37.72 39.36
CA ALA A 551 31.86 38.46 40.42
C ALA A 551 32.80 39.56 40.91
N THR A 552 32.40 40.82 40.76
CA THR A 552 33.19 41.97 41.21
C THR A 552 32.55 42.57 42.46
N PRO A 553 33.19 42.48 43.65
CA PRO A 553 32.62 43.09 44.86
C PRO A 553 32.48 44.61 44.70
N ARG A 554 31.36 45.18 45.16
CA ARG A 554 31.17 46.64 45.19
C ARG A 554 31.92 47.20 46.39
N GLN A 555 32.86 48.11 46.12
CA GLN A 555 33.76 48.66 47.15
C GLN A 555 33.02 49.33 48.32
N GLU A 556 31.84 49.87 48.07
CA GLU A 556 31.02 50.59 49.06
C GLU A 556 30.41 49.67 50.14
N ASN A 557 30.33 48.35 49.88
CA ASN A 557 29.62 47.39 50.74
C ASN A 557 30.51 46.55 51.65
N GLY A 558 31.83 46.79 51.64
CA GLY A 558 32.75 46.23 52.65
C GLY A 558 33.02 44.72 52.57
N VAL A 559 32.54 44.04 51.53
CA VAL A 559 32.60 42.57 51.37
C VAL A 559 33.69 42.11 50.40
N TYR A 560 34.15 40.86 50.53
CA TYR A 560 34.98 40.18 49.53
C TYR A 560 34.23 39.00 48.90
N PHE A 561 34.57 38.68 47.65
CA PHE A 561 34.07 37.46 47.01
C PHE A 561 34.71 36.25 47.70
N SER A 562 33.90 35.33 48.22
CA SER A 562 34.40 34.12 48.89
C SER A 562 34.43 32.91 47.97
N HIS A 563 33.31 32.59 47.31
CA HIS A 563 33.16 31.44 46.41
C HIS A 563 31.85 31.50 45.60
N TRP A 564 31.73 30.66 44.59
CA TRP A 564 30.49 30.36 43.88
C TRP A 564 29.79 29.16 44.51
N THR A 565 28.46 29.21 44.62
CA THR A 565 27.62 28.06 45.00
C THR A 565 26.61 27.70 43.93
N ASP A 566 26.18 26.44 43.89
CA ASP A 566 24.97 26.02 43.18
C ASP A 566 23.69 26.48 43.90
N THR A 567 22.52 26.05 43.41
CA THR A 567 21.21 26.30 44.02
C THR A 567 21.00 25.57 45.34
N ALA A 568 21.69 24.45 45.57
CA ALA A 568 21.68 23.72 46.83
C ALA A 568 22.59 24.34 47.89
N GLY A 569 23.43 25.32 47.51
CA GLY A 569 24.37 26.01 48.39
C GLY A 569 25.73 25.32 48.49
N ASN A 570 26.00 24.29 47.69
CA ASN A 570 27.29 23.63 47.65
C ASN A 570 28.30 24.52 46.92
N VAL A 571 29.55 24.54 47.40
CA VAL A 571 30.64 25.28 46.76
C VAL A 571 30.99 24.62 45.43
N VAL A 572 30.79 25.33 44.31
CA VAL A 572 31.11 24.83 42.96
C VAL A 572 32.46 25.33 42.45
N SER A 573 32.93 26.49 42.94
CA SER A 573 34.27 26.98 42.65
C SER A 573 34.67 28.10 43.61
N THR A 574 35.93 28.15 43.98
CA THR A 574 36.55 29.30 44.67
C THR A 574 37.21 30.27 43.69
N ASP A 575 37.31 29.91 42.41
CA ASP A 575 37.95 30.72 41.39
C ASP A 575 37.03 31.85 40.95
N ASN A 576 37.62 33.01 40.67
CA ASN A 576 36.91 34.18 40.16
C ASN A 576 37.85 34.99 39.25
N PRO A 577 37.65 34.95 37.92
CA PRO A 577 36.48 34.43 37.22
C PRO A 577 36.34 32.89 37.26
N TYR A 578 35.10 32.40 37.22
CA TYR A 578 34.75 30.98 37.15
C TYR A 578 34.33 30.61 35.73
N SER A 579 34.96 29.58 35.16
CA SER A 579 34.63 29.08 33.82
C SER A 579 33.98 27.71 33.89
N TYR A 580 32.89 27.51 33.15
CA TYR A 580 32.20 26.23 33.05
C TYR A 580 31.56 26.03 31.67
N VAL A 581 31.33 24.77 31.30
CA VAL A 581 30.68 24.39 30.03
C VAL A 581 29.19 24.17 30.27
N VAL A 582 28.34 24.74 29.42
CA VAL A 582 26.88 24.64 29.53
C VAL A 582 26.40 23.29 28.98
N THR A 583 26.10 22.34 29.86
CA THR A 583 25.54 21.03 29.46
C THR A 583 24.10 20.79 29.94
N SER A 584 23.58 21.68 30.78
CA SER A 584 22.24 21.64 31.36
C SER A 584 21.83 23.04 31.80
N ASP A 585 20.62 23.19 32.32
CA ASP A 585 20.22 24.41 33.01
C ASP A 585 21.09 24.55 34.26
N ASN A 586 21.79 25.68 34.39
CA ASN A 586 22.72 25.97 35.48
C ASN A 586 22.36 27.29 36.14
N SER A 587 22.43 27.30 37.48
CA SER A 587 22.24 28.52 38.27
C SER A 587 23.30 28.61 39.35
N PHE A 588 24.13 29.66 39.27
CA PHE A 588 25.22 29.89 40.22
C PHE A 588 25.01 31.16 41.03
N THR A 589 25.45 31.12 42.29
CA THR A 589 25.38 32.23 43.22
C THR A 589 26.79 32.64 43.65
N ALA A 590 27.20 33.87 43.36
CA ALA A 590 28.39 34.47 43.94
C ALA A 590 28.12 34.83 45.41
N ARG A 591 28.91 34.26 46.32
CA ARG A 591 28.83 34.52 47.75
C ARG A 591 29.82 35.60 48.15
N PHE A 592 29.33 36.60 48.86
CA PHE A 592 30.11 37.69 49.40
C PHE A 592 30.00 37.71 50.92
N THR A 593 31.13 37.84 51.60
CA THR A 593 31.21 37.82 53.07
C THR A 593 32.26 38.81 53.56
N ASP A 594 32.23 39.14 54.84
CA ASP A 594 33.30 39.92 55.48
C ASP A 594 34.52 39.02 55.74
N PRO A 595 35.76 39.53 55.58
CA PRO A 595 36.97 38.82 56.01
C PRO A 595 37.00 38.58 57.52
N PHE A 596 37.24 37.34 57.94
CA PHE A 596 37.46 37.01 59.36
C PHE A 596 38.95 37.12 59.72
N ILE A 597 39.26 37.87 60.77
CA ILE A 597 40.62 38.04 61.27
C ILE A 597 40.75 37.34 62.62
N ASN A 598 41.75 36.46 62.75
CA ASN A 598 42.01 35.71 63.98
C ASN A 598 43.50 35.79 64.34
N ILE A 599 43.79 36.41 65.48
CA ILE A 599 45.16 36.64 65.94
C ILE A 599 45.29 36.05 67.32
N THR A 600 46.29 35.22 67.53
CA THR A 600 46.52 34.53 68.81
C THR A 600 47.92 34.79 69.33
N ALA A 601 48.14 34.57 70.63
CA ALA A 601 49.47 34.59 71.22
C ALA A 601 49.96 33.16 71.44
N GLY A 602 51.23 32.90 71.13
CA GLY A 602 51.95 31.70 71.56
C GLY A 602 52.17 31.72 73.08
N ALA A 603 52.68 30.61 73.63
CA ALA A 603 52.95 30.51 75.06
C ALA A 603 53.90 31.60 75.55
N HIS A 604 53.69 32.08 76.78
CA HIS A 604 54.50 33.09 77.47
C HIS A 604 54.36 34.53 76.98
N GLY A 605 53.17 34.86 76.48
CA GLY A 605 52.70 36.23 76.33
C GLY A 605 51.23 36.29 75.94
N THR A 606 50.72 37.50 75.76
CA THR A 606 49.30 37.78 75.45
C THR A 606 49.19 38.69 74.24
N THR A 607 48.02 38.69 73.58
CA THR A 607 47.64 39.64 72.54
C THR A 607 46.37 40.36 72.98
N ASP A 608 46.21 41.63 72.58
CA ASP A 608 45.02 42.45 72.86
C ASP A 608 43.89 42.24 71.84
N PHE A 609 44.09 41.32 70.89
CA PHE A 609 43.18 41.12 69.77
C PHE A 609 42.04 40.15 70.07
N ILE A 610 40.82 40.51 69.65
CA ILE A 610 39.62 39.66 69.70
C ILE A 610 39.26 39.23 68.27
N PRO A 611 39.15 37.92 67.98
CA PRO A 611 38.77 37.45 66.65
C PRO A 611 37.40 37.99 66.23
N ALA A 612 37.33 38.61 65.07
CA ALA A 612 36.12 39.24 64.55
C ALA A 612 36.14 39.36 63.02
N PHE A 613 34.96 39.62 62.44
CA PHE A 613 34.82 40.03 61.04
C PHE A 613 35.13 41.52 60.89
N TYR A 614 35.92 41.87 59.88
CA TYR A 614 36.34 43.23 59.62
C TYR A 614 35.92 43.67 58.21
N PRO A 615 35.42 44.90 58.03
CA PRO A 615 35.13 45.43 56.69
C PRO A 615 36.39 45.43 55.80
N TYR A 616 36.20 45.14 54.52
CA TYR A 616 37.26 45.19 53.51
C TYR A 616 37.97 46.56 53.48
N LEU A 617 39.31 46.53 53.41
CA LEU A 617 40.26 47.65 53.53
C LEU A 617 40.28 48.41 54.87
N SER A 618 39.57 47.94 55.89
CA SER A 618 39.77 48.47 57.25
C SER A 618 41.20 48.22 57.73
N ILE A 619 41.76 49.18 58.47
CA ILE A 619 43.09 49.06 59.04
C ILE A 619 42.96 48.45 60.44
N VAL A 620 43.58 47.28 60.62
CA VAL A 620 43.61 46.56 61.89
C VAL A 620 45.00 46.73 62.51
N GLY A 621 45.05 47.05 63.81
CA GLY A 621 46.27 47.10 64.60
C GLY A 621 46.28 45.99 65.65
N ILE A 622 47.42 45.32 65.82
CA ILE A 622 47.60 44.20 66.76
C ILE A 622 48.85 44.42 67.62
N MET A 623 48.80 44.05 68.90
CA MET A 623 49.92 44.17 69.83
C MET A 623 50.12 42.90 70.66
N ALA A 624 51.37 42.49 70.84
CA ALA A 624 51.77 41.35 71.67
C ALA A 624 52.47 41.85 72.94
N LYS A 625 52.26 41.18 74.08
CA LYS A 625 52.90 41.50 75.35
C LYS A 625 53.58 40.25 75.93
N PRO A 626 54.92 40.22 76.09
CA PRO A 626 55.63 39.10 76.70
C PRO A 626 55.36 38.98 78.21
N ASP A 627 55.39 37.75 78.74
CA ASP A 627 55.44 37.47 80.17
C ASP A 627 56.87 37.71 80.74
N ASP A 628 56.99 37.91 82.06
CA ASP A 628 58.26 38.27 82.71
C ASP A 628 59.39 37.26 82.42
N GLY A 629 60.49 37.79 81.87
CA GLY A 629 61.67 37.01 81.49
C GLY A 629 61.66 36.47 80.05
N TYR A 630 60.58 36.64 79.30
CA TYR A 630 60.48 36.27 77.88
C TYR A 630 60.52 37.51 76.96
N THR A 631 61.05 37.36 75.74
CA THR A 631 61.09 38.45 74.72
C THR A 631 60.30 38.10 73.46
N PHE A 632 59.49 39.04 72.94
CA PHE A 632 58.72 38.88 71.68
C PHE A 632 59.64 38.80 70.45
N THR A 633 59.33 37.92 69.50
CA THR A 633 60.19 37.64 68.34
C THR A 633 59.54 37.87 66.97
N GLY A 634 58.21 37.98 66.88
CA GLY A 634 57.49 38.31 65.63
C GLY A 634 56.08 37.72 65.54
N TRP A 635 55.34 38.16 64.52
CA TRP A 635 54.02 37.64 64.12
C TRP A 635 54.18 36.62 62.99
N GLU A 636 53.76 35.39 63.25
CA GLU A 636 53.89 34.25 62.33
C GLU A 636 52.57 33.98 61.60
N GLY A 637 52.64 33.81 60.27
CA GLY A 637 51.53 33.37 59.43
C GLY A 637 51.27 31.87 59.55
N THR A 638 50.16 31.39 58.96
CA THR A 638 49.80 29.96 59.03
C THR A 638 50.77 29.02 58.32
N ASP A 639 51.62 29.54 57.44
CA ASP A 639 52.68 28.81 56.76
C ASP A 639 54.00 28.75 57.57
N GLY A 640 54.01 29.31 58.79
CA GLY A 640 55.17 29.33 59.68
C GLY A 640 56.16 30.46 59.38
N THR A 641 55.86 31.36 58.43
CA THR A 641 56.73 32.50 58.11
C THR A 641 56.45 33.70 59.01
N ILE A 642 57.48 34.43 59.41
CA ILE A 642 57.30 35.70 60.14
C ILE A 642 56.85 36.77 59.14
N VAL A 643 55.60 37.21 59.29
CA VAL A 643 54.93 38.19 58.42
C VAL A 643 55.32 39.62 58.81
N SER A 644 55.57 39.85 60.10
CA SER A 644 56.11 41.12 60.61
C SER A 644 56.74 40.95 61.98
N THR A 645 57.83 41.67 62.25
CA THR A 645 58.45 41.77 63.59
C THR A 645 58.00 43.01 64.36
N ASP A 646 57.16 43.86 63.76
CA ASP A 646 56.66 45.08 64.40
C ASP A 646 55.65 44.77 65.50
N ASN A 647 55.71 45.52 66.59
CA ASN A 647 54.77 45.39 67.71
C ASN A 647 54.57 46.74 68.39
N PRO A 648 53.45 47.45 68.14
CA PRO A 648 52.25 46.99 67.43
C PRO A 648 52.43 46.93 65.89
N TYR A 649 51.75 45.98 65.24
CA TYR A 649 51.71 45.82 63.77
C TYR A 649 50.35 46.27 63.21
N LYS A 650 50.34 46.98 62.07
CA LYS A 650 49.10 47.44 61.40
C LYS A 650 49.06 46.98 59.94
N PHE A 651 47.90 46.49 59.50
CA PHE A 651 47.69 46.08 58.11
C PHE A 651 46.26 46.36 57.64
N ALA A 652 46.07 46.45 56.32
CA ALA A 652 44.75 46.60 55.71
C ALA A 652 44.14 45.22 55.44
N VAL A 653 42.89 45.02 55.86
CA VAL A 653 42.18 43.74 55.70
C VAL A 653 41.69 43.59 54.26
N ARG A 654 42.29 42.67 53.50
CA ARG A 654 41.89 42.40 52.10
C ARG A 654 41.29 41.01 51.90
N GLU A 655 41.57 40.11 52.82
CA GLU A 655 41.15 38.72 52.84
C GLU A 655 41.24 38.23 54.30
N PRO A 656 40.72 37.03 54.63
CA PRO A 656 40.87 36.49 55.98
C PRO A 656 42.36 36.35 56.37
N VAL A 657 42.73 36.82 57.57
CA VAL A 657 44.13 36.82 58.07
C VAL A 657 44.21 36.03 59.38
N ARG A 658 45.23 35.18 59.48
CA ARG A 658 45.57 34.43 60.70
C ARG A 658 47.04 34.63 61.07
N LEU A 659 47.32 35.16 62.28
CA LEU A 659 48.69 35.39 62.78
C LEU A 659 48.86 34.95 64.24
N VAL A 660 50.09 34.54 64.61
CA VAL A 660 50.44 34.10 65.98
C VAL A 660 51.67 34.86 66.50
N ALA A 661 51.62 35.45 67.72
CA ALA A 661 52.78 36.09 68.39
C ALA A 661 53.72 35.06 69.05
N LYS A 662 55.05 35.24 68.96
CA LYS A 662 56.07 34.32 69.54
C LYS A 662 56.96 34.97 70.60
N PHE A 663 57.41 34.22 71.64
CA PHE A 663 58.18 34.68 72.82
C PHE A 663 59.32 33.70 73.27
N PHE A 664 60.42 34.17 73.93
CA PHE A 664 61.63 33.34 74.29
C PHE A 664 62.43 33.71 75.60
N LYS A 665 62.99 32.75 76.39
CA LYS A 665 63.85 32.87 77.65
C LYS A 665 64.88 31.69 77.82
N PRO A 666 66.11 31.80 78.43
CA PRO A 666 67.04 30.64 78.62
C PRO A 666 67.36 30.15 80.09
N GLU A 667 67.35 28.82 80.38
CA GLU A 667 67.71 28.07 81.64
C GLU A 667 68.21 26.61 81.33
N TYR A 668 68.95 25.90 82.23
CA TYR A 668 69.36 24.48 82.04
C TYR A 668 68.50 23.44 82.81
N THR A 669 68.07 22.37 82.16
CA THR A 669 67.01 21.45 82.63
C THR A 669 67.37 19.97 82.48
N LEU A 670 67.03 19.18 83.51
CA LEU A 670 67.00 17.72 83.43
C LEU A 670 65.56 17.29 83.17
N THR A 671 65.30 16.80 81.96
CA THR A 671 63.99 16.30 81.59
C THR A 671 63.93 14.79 81.79
N VAL A 672 63.17 14.33 82.78
CA VAL A 672 62.88 12.91 82.95
C VAL A 672 61.60 12.57 82.19
N LEU A 673 61.74 11.69 81.21
CA LEU A 673 60.64 11.25 80.36
C LEU A 673 60.29 9.80 80.69
N THR A 674 59.02 9.47 80.49
CA THR A 674 58.55 8.08 80.52
C THR A 674 57.97 7.73 79.17
N GLN A 675 58.45 6.65 78.56
CA GLN A 675 57.95 6.08 77.32
C GLN A 675 57.15 4.82 77.67
N GLY A 676 55.86 4.83 77.38
CA GLY A 676 54.92 3.78 77.77
C GLY A 676 54.18 4.12 79.06
N TYR A 677 53.39 3.18 79.57
CA TYR A 677 52.54 3.41 80.74
C TYR A 677 53.23 2.92 82.01
N GLY A 678 53.48 3.87 82.90
CA GLY A 678 54.37 3.84 84.04
C GLY A 678 54.76 5.28 84.36
N HIS A 679 55.49 5.52 85.44
CA HIS A 679 56.02 6.85 85.70
C HIS A 679 57.43 6.81 86.27
N ALA A 680 58.24 7.79 85.89
CA ALA A 680 59.57 8.01 86.41
C ALA A 680 59.62 9.35 87.15
N VAL A 681 60.31 9.36 88.27
CA VAL A 681 60.53 10.56 89.08
C VAL A 681 62.02 10.82 89.22
N SER A 682 62.39 12.09 89.27
CA SER A 682 63.72 12.52 89.69
C SER A 682 63.64 13.23 91.02
N ASP A 683 64.73 13.15 91.79
CA ASP A 683 64.92 13.97 92.97
C ASP A 683 64.98 15.48 92.66
N ARG A 684 65.39 15.90 91.45
CA ARG A 684 65.42 17.31 91.01
C ARG A 684 65.48 17.47 89.48
N THR A 685 64.77 18.46 88.91
CA THR A 685 64.61 18.61 87.44
C THR A 685 65.12 19.93 86.83
N VAL A 686 65.44 20.95 87.63
CA VAL A 686 66.01 22.22 87.16
C VAL A 686 67.26 22.53 87.97
N PHE A 687 68.34 22.86 87.28
CA PHE A 687 69.65 23.07 87.87
C PHE A 687 70.15 24.47 87.55
N ASP A 688 70.27 25.28 88.59
CA ASP A 688 70.82 26.64 88.54
C ASP A 688 72.36 26.65 88.47
N LYS A 689 73.00 25.47 88.47
CA LYS A 689 74.46 25.28 88.46
C LYS A 689 74.90 23.95 87.84
N VAL A 690 75.91 24.00 86.97
CA VAL A 690 76.51 22.85 86.25
C VAL A 690 77.32 21.94 87.20
N HIS A 691 77.30 20.61 86.97
CA HIS A 691 77.90 19.51 87.77
C HIS A 691 77.15 19.09 89.04
N SER A 692 75.83 19.30 89.08
CA SER A 692 74.99 18.79 90.17
C SER A 692 74.58 17.33 89.92
N THR A 693 74.55 16.49 90.95
CA THR A 693 74.11 15.07 90.85
C THR A 693 72.58 14.96 90.87
N ALA A 694 72.03 14.04 90.07
CA ALA A 694 70.60 13.71 90.01
C ALA A 694 70.36 12.20 90.10
N THR A 695 69.24 11.82 90.74
CA THR A 695 68.75 10.45 90.90
C THR A 695 67.41 10.30 90.20
N VAL A 696 67.18 9.20 89.47
CA VAL A 696 65.92 8.89 88.78
C VAL A 696 65.45 7.46 89.09
N GLU A 697 64.15 7.28 89.34
CA GLU A 697 63.52 5.99 89.66
C GLU A 697 62.21 5.80 88.89
N ALA A 698 61.93 4.58 88.41
CA ALA A 698 60.79 4.24 87.57
C ALA A 698 59.85 3.24 88.26
N PHE A 699 58.55 3.45 88.13
CA PHE A 699 57.49 2.63 88.73
C PHE A 699 56.48 2.20 87.65
N SER A 700 56.25 0.89 87.51
CA SER A 700 55.26 0.33 86.57
C SER A 700 53.85 0.30 87.15
N ASP A 701 52.82 0.51 86.31
CA ASP A 701 51.42 0.22 86.65
C ASP A 701 51.02 -1.22 86.27
N SER A 702 49.82 -1.67 86.67
CA SER A 702 49.40 -3.08 86.62
C SER A 702 49.27 -3.71 85.22
N LEU A 703 49.52 -2.95 84.14
CA LEU A 703 49.32 -3.39 82.76
C LEU A 703 50.61 -3.30 81.90
N ASN A 704 51.76 -2.95 82.48
CA ASN A 704 53.02 -2.72 81.75
C ASN A 704 54.27 -3.07 82.61
N ARG A 705 55.43 -3.40 82.00
CA ARG A 705 56.69 -3.70 82.73
C ARG A 705 57.83 -2.73 82.39
N PHE A 706 58.62 -2.32 83.40
CA PHE A 706 59.82 -1.50 83.19
C PHE A 706 60.91 -2.30 82.47
N ALA A 707 61.47 -1.73 81.39
CA ALA A 707 62.47 -2.40 80.56
C ALA A 707 63.90 -1.85 80.75
N ARG A 708 64.10 -0.52 80.68
CA ARG A 708 65.41 0.16 80.75
C ARG A 708 65.30 1.69 80.78
N TRP A 709 66.41 2.37 81.06
CA TRP A 709 66.60 3.82 80.91
C TRP A 709 67.44 4.16 79.67
N GLU A 710 67.01 5.15 78.90
CA GLU A 710 67.66 5.63 77.68
C GLU A 710 67.85 7.16 77.70
N ASP A 711 68.70 7.69 76.84
CA ASP A 711 68.82 9.15 76.64
C ASP A 711 67.74 9.67 75.66
N GLY A 712 67.71 10.98 75.43
CA GLY A 712 66.79 11.62 74.48
C GLY A 712 66.92 11.13 73.03
N GLU A 713 68.00 10.46 72.66
CA GLU A 713 68.24 9.87 71.32
C GLU A 713 67.98 8.35 71.28
N GLY A 714 67.52 7.74 72.38
CA GLY A 714 67.19 6.32 72.47
C GLY A 714 68.39 5.39 72.71
N ARG A 715 69.55 5.93 73.13
CA ARG A 715 70.72 5.11 73.50
C ARG A 715 70.60 4.64 74.96
N LEU A 716 70.98 3.40 75.22
CA LEU A 716 70.88 2.79 76.55
C LEU A 716 71.79 3.50 77.56
N LEU A 717 71.18 4.07 78.61
CA LEU A 717 71.89 4.70 79.72
C LEU A 717 72.10 3.75 80.90
N SER A 718 71.06 3.00 81.30
CA SER A 718 71.15 2.03 82.40
C SER A 718 70.00 1.04 82.38
N LYS A 719 70.23 -0.18 82.88
CA LYS A 719 69.17 -1.18 83.15
C LYS A 719 68.78 -1.24 84.63
N ASN A 720 69.53 -0.55 85.49
CA ASN A 720 69.29 -0.52 86.92
C ASN A 720 68.23 0.53 87.25
N ASN A 721 67.38 0.23 88.22
CA ASN A 721 66.33 1.12 88.69
C ASN A 721 66.26 1.02 90.23
N PRO A 722 66.50 2.11 90.97
CA PRO A 722 66.84 3.48 90.55
C PRO A 722 68.23 3.66 89.88
N PHE A 723 68.43 4.80 89.19
CA PHE A 723 69.65 5.21 88.44
C PHE A 723 70.16 6.60 88.89
N ILE A 724 71.47 6.77 89.14
CA ILE A 724 72.09 8.01 89.67
C ILE A 724 73.21 8.48 88.72
N PHE A 725 73.26 9.79 88.37
CA PHE A 725 74.25 10.37 87.44
C PHE A 725 74.48 11.90 87.64
N GLU A 726 75.53 12.47 87.02
CA GLU A 726 75.85 13.92 87.09
C GLU A 726 75.25 14.72 85.91
N VAL A 727 74.67 15.90 86.19
CA VAL A 727 74.07 16.81 85.21
C VAL A 727 75.05 17.90 84.81
N THR A 728 75.50 17.87 83.55
CA THR A 728 76.56 18.77 83.03
C THR A 728 76.11 19.68 81.86
N ALA A 729 74.90 19.46 81.35
CA ALA A 729 74.18 20.28 80.35
C ALA A 729 72.68 19.97 80.47
N ASP A 730 71.85 20.46 79.54
CA ASP A 730 70.48 19.95 79.41
C ASP A 730 70.54 18.47 79.07
N MET A 731 69.97 17.67 79.96
CA MET A 731 70.00 16.21 79.84
C MET A 731 68.57 15.70 79.82
N THR A 732 68.30 14.70 78.99
CA THR A 732 67.02 14.00 78.97
C THR A 732 67.25 12.52 79.26
N VAL A 733 66.57 12.00 80.29
CA VAL A 733 66.64 10.58 80.67
C VAL A 733 65.24 9.98 80.59
N LYS A 734 65.09 8.89 79.85
CA LYS A 734 63.82 8.29 79.45
C LYS A 734 63.67 6.88 80.01
N SER A 735 62.61 6.61 80.78
CA SER A 735 62.22 5.23 81.17
C SER A 735 61.40 4.59 80.05
N VAL A 736 61.60 3.31 79.74
CA VAL A 736 60.84 2.61 78.69
C VAL A 736 60.00 1.45 79.26
N PHE A 737 58.71 1.44 78.92
CA PHE A 737 57.65 0.48 79.27
C PHE A 737 56.90 0.03 77.99
N GLU A 738 56.38 -1.19 77.93
CA GLU A 738 55.74 -1.78 76.72
C GLU A 738 54.26 -2.18 76.97
N PRO A 739 53.26 -1.79 76.11
CA PRO A 739 51.79 -2.00 76.31
C PRO A 739 51.06 -3.10 75.49
N GLU A 740 49.82 -3.46 75.90
CA GLU A 740 48.82 -4.33 75.18
C GLU A 740 47.75 -3.53 74.34
N PHE A 741 47.29 -4.05 73.19
CA PHE A 741 46.37 -3.41 72.20
C PHE A 741 45.06 -4.21 71.93
N PHE A 742 43.96 -3.53 71.54
CA PHE A 742 42.66 -4.14 71.16
C PHE A 742 42.17 -3.71 69.75
N ALA A 743 41.35 -4.53 69.09
CA ALA A 743 40.87 -4.34 67.70
C ALA A 743 39.43 -3.78 67.61
N VAL A 744 39.12 -2.98 66.57
CA VAL A 744 37.80 -2.35 66.35
C VAL A 744 37.29 -2.64 64.94
N PHE A 745 36.02 -3.05 64.83
CA PHE A 745 35.35 -3.37 63.57
C PHE A 745 34.03 -2.61 63.45
N ILE A 746 33.85 -1.84 62.37
CA ILE A 746 32.60 -1.12 62.05
C ILE A 746 32.10 -1.56 60.68
N HIS A 747 30.82 -1.94 60.58
CA HIS A 747 30.19 -2.46 59.36
C HIS A 747 28.91 -1.70 58.99
N ALA A 748 28.66 -1.51 57.69
CA ALA A 748 27.41 -0.99 57.15
C ALA A 748 27.16 -1.63 55.77
N GLU A 749 25.96 -2.18 55.56
CA GLU A 749 25.61 -2.92 54.34
C GLU A 749 24.92 -2.04 53.28
N ASN A 750 24.10 -1.07 53.71
CA ASN A 750 23.37 -0.12 52.85
C ASN A 750 23.83 1.33 53.11
N GLY A 751 25.13 1.52 53.32
CA GLY A 751 25.76 2.81 53.59
C GLY A 751 27.28 2.72 53.66
N SER A 752 27.94 3.84 53.44
CA SER A 752 29.40 3.98 53.48
C SER A 752 29.90 4.44 54.84
N VAL A 753 30.82 3.69 55.46
CA VAL A 753 31.43 4.03 56.77
C VAL A 753 32.63 4.98 56.58
N ALA A 754 32.68 6.06 57.35
CA ALA A 754 33.83 6.99 57.34
C ALA A 754 35.10 6.32 57.93
N PRO A 755 36.32 6.74 57.56
CA PRO A 755 37.55 6.12 58.04
C PRO A 755 37.68 6.10 59.58
N PHE A 756 38.06 4.96 60.16
CA PHE A 756 38.24 4.75 61.60
C PHE A 756 39.48 3.89 61.91
N PRO A 757 40.07 3.98 63.13
CA PRO A 757 41.24 3.18 63.51
C PRO A 757 40.85 1.70 63.73
N LYS A 758 41.55 0.77 63.04
CA LYS A 758 41.27 -0.68 63.10
C LYS A 758 41.79 -1.39 64.37
N SER A 759 42.69 -0.75 65.12
CA SER A 759 43.14 -1.18 66.45
C SER A 759 43.61 0.03 67.25
N CYS A 760 43.31 0.06 68.54
CA CYS A 760 43.65 1.18 69.42
C CYS A 760 43.92 0.71 70.87
N PRO A 761 44.68 1.50 71.66
CA PRO A 761 44.96 1.20 73.06
C PRO A 761 43.70 1.15 73.93
N TYR A 762 43.79 0.43 75.06
CA TYR A 762 42.74 0.36 76.08
C TYR A 762 42.25 1.75 76.50
N LYS A 763 40.93 1.96 76.50
CA LYS A 763 40.18 3.20 76.79
C LYS A 763 40.26 4.34 75.77
N THR A 764 40.71 4.09 74.55
CA THR A 764 40.62 5.09 73.47
C THR A 764 39.17 5.30 73.04
N THR A 765 38.75 6.55 72.84
CA THR A 765 37.42 6.88 72.28
C THR A 765 37.46 6.88 70.75
N VAL A 766 36.52 6.16 70.13
CA VAL A 766 36.36 6.03 68.67
C VAL A 766 35.00 6.59 68.25
N GLU A 767 34.96 7.34 67.15
CA GLU A 767 33.74 7.85 66.53
C GLU A 767 33.34 6.99 65.31
N ALA A 768 32.16 6.39 65.36
CA ALA A 768 31.53 5.71 64.25
C ALA A 768 30.59 6.67 63.50
N LYS A 769 30.84 6.88 62.20
CA LYS A 769 30.00 7.70 61.32
C LYS A 769 29.68 6.95 60.03
N VAL A 770 28.42 6.98 59.62
CA VAL A 770 27.97 6.35 58.38
C VAL A 770 27.21 7.32 57.50
N VAL A 771 27.32 7.17 56.19
CA VAL A 771 26.52 7.86 55.19
C VAL A 771 25.62 6.81 54.55
N PRO A 772 24.29 6.89 54.68
CA PRO A 772 23.39 5.96 54.00
C PRO A 772 23.59 5.97 52.48
N ASP A 773 23.44 4.81 51.85
CA ASP A 773 23.39 4.73 50.39
C ASP A 773 22.09 5.33 49.84
N ARG A 774 22.06 5.62 48.54
CA ARG A 774 20.88 6.22 47.88
C ARG A 774 19.64 5.34 48.15
N LEU A 775 18.55 5.98 48.61
CA LEU A 775 17.24 5.38 48.98
C LEU A 775 17.12 4.78 50.40
N TYR A 776 18.15 4.90 51.24
CA TYR A 776 18.10 4.42 52.62
C TYR A 776 18.30 5.55 53.64
N LYS A 777 17.64 5.45 54.80
CA LYS A 777 17.81 6.34 55.95
C LYS A 777 18.42 5.57 57.11
N PHE A 778 19.45 6.15 57.73
CA PHE A 778 20.05 5.58 58.94
C PHE A 778 19.03 5.57 60.08
N VAL A 779 18.88 4.42 60.72
CA VAL A 779 17.96 4.21 61.84
C VAL A 779 18.74 4.18 63.16
N LYS A 780 19.74 3.30 63.26
CA LYS A 780 20.52 3.10 64.50
C LYS A 780 21.81 2.29 64.31
N TRP A 781 22.67 2.34 65.32
CA TRP A 781 23.82 1.47 65.54
C TRP A 781 23.46 0.32 66.48
N ALA A 782 23.99 -0.87 66.20
CA ALA A 782 23.81 -2.08 66.99
C ALA A 782 25.13 -2.84 67.20
N ASP A 783 25.18 -3.68 68.22
CA ASP A 783 26.33 -4.57 68.49
C ASP A 783 26.30 -5.83 67.61
N GLU A 784 27.27 -6.72 67.82
CA GLU A 784 27.39 -8.00 67.09
C GLU A 784 26.19 -8.95 67.27
N ASN A 785 25.34 -8.73 68.28
CA ASN A 785 24.13 -9.51 68.54
C ASN A 785 22.86 -8.79 68.08
N GLY A 786 22.98 -7.63 67.41
CA GLY A 786 21.86 -6.82 66.94
C GLY A 786 21.18 -6.00 68.04
N MET A 787 21.79 -5.88 69.23
CA MET A 787 21.25 -5.07 70.32
C MET A 787 21.58 -3.60 70.09
N GLU A 788 20.61 -2.71 70.33
CA GLU A 788 20.74 -1.28 70.05
C GLU A 788 21.81 -0.61 70.92
N LEU A 789 22.74 0.09 70.27
CA LEU A 789 23.81 0.85 70.90
C LEU A 789 23.53 2.36 70.91
N SER A 790 23.07 2.92 69.79
CA SER A 790 22.75 4.36 69.67
C SER A 790 21.94 4.68 68.42
N THR A 791 21.04 5.66 68.49
CA THR A 791 20.32 6.22 67.34
C THR A 791 20.98 7.47 66.75
N SER A 792 22.10 7.92 67.35
CA SER A 792 22.84 9.11 66.89
C SER A 792 23.88 8.73 65.83
N ASN A 793 24.04 9.58 64.81
CA ASN A 793 25.07 9.44 63.79
C ASN A 793 25.73 10.81 63.55
N PRO A 794 26.98 11.02 63.98
CA PRO A 794 27.94 10.03 64.48
C PRO A 794 27.67 9.51 65.91
N TYR A 795 28.22 8.34 66.23
CA TYR A 795 28.17 7.67 67.55
C TYR A 795 29.58 7.45 68.11
N THR A 796 29.85 7.93 69.33
CA THR A 796 31.17 7.81 70.00
C THR A 796 31.16 6.81 71.14
N PHE A 797 32.17 5.94 71.23
CA PHE A 797 32.32 4.94 72.31
C PHE A 797 33.79 4.71 72.70
N SER A 798 34.04 4.18 73.90
CA SER A 798 35.40 3.88 74.40
C SER A 798 35.74 2.39 74.28
N VAL A 799 36.94 2.07 73.80
CA VAL A 799 37.38 0.70 73.48
C VAL A 799 38.06 0.07 74.70
N GLU A 800 37.35 -0.83 75.38
CA GLU A 800 37.87 -1.55 76.56
C GLU A 800 38.24 -3.02 76.26
N LYS A 801 37.83 -3.52 75.09
CA LYS A 801 38.09 -4.85 74.55
C LYS A 801 37.94 -4.80 73.02
N ASN A 802 38.12 -5.93 72.33
CA ASN A 802 37.76 -6.01 70.91
C ASN A 802 36.27 -5.66 70.72
N THR A 803 35.97 -4.71 69.84
CA THR A 803 34.62 -4.10 69.73
C THR A 803 34.10 -4.14 68.30
N PHE A 804 32.83 -4.53 68.14
CA PHE A 804 32.10 -4.65 66.86
C PHE A 804 30.85 -3.76 66.86
N VAL A 805 30.65 -2.95 65.82
CA VAL A 805 29.50 -2.02 65.70
C VAL A 805 28.94 -2.03 64.28
N THR A 806 27.63 -2.14 64.11
CA THR A 806 26.94 -2.24 62.81
C THR A 806 25.85 -1.17 62.64
N ALA A 807 25.78 -0.52 61.47
CA ALA A 807 24.70 0.43 61.14
C ALA A 807 23.48 -0.26 60.51
N ILE A 808 22.27 0.16 60.90
CA ILE A 808 20.97 -0.36 60.42
C ILE A 808 20.20 0.78 59.70
N PHE A 809 19.56 0.46 58.57
CA PHE A 809 18.87 1.40 57.68
C PHE A 809 17.42 0.98 57.32
N GLU A 810 16.57 1.94 56.95
CA GLU A 810 15.18 1.78 56.46
C GLU A 810 14.96 2.51 55.11
N TYR A 811 13.94 2.13 54.32
CA TYR A 811 13.67 2.60 52.95
C TYR A 811 12.49 3.61 52.89
N GLU A 812 12.58 4.74 52.15
CA GLU A 812 11.55 5.81 52.09
C GLU A 812 10.85 5.96 50.70
N VAL A 813 9.51 6.16 50.68
CA VAL A 813 8.67 6.45 49.47
C VAL A 813 7.64 7.56 49.72
N PHE A 814 7.24 8.31 48.69
CA PHE A 814 6.35 9.50 48.75
C PHE A 814 5.07 9.35 47.89
N ARG A 815 4.06 10.20 48.11
CA ARG A 815 2.76 10.15 47.40
C ARG A 815 2.34 11.49 46.81
N ILE A 816 1.72 11.46 45.62
CA ILE A 816 1.01 12.61 45.05
C ILE A 816 -0.49 12.43 45.28
N THR A 817 -1.13 13.45 45.84
CA THR A 817 -2.58 13.54 45.97
C THR A 817 -3.11 14.56 44.97
N LEU A 818 -4.06 14.17 44.13
CA LEU A 818 -4.69 15.07 43.15
C LEU A 818 -6.03 15.58 43.70
N ALA A 819 -6.22 16.90 43.70
CA ALA A 819 -7.46 17.50 44.18
C ALA A 819 -8.59 17.35 43.14
N ASP A 820 -9.77 16.91 43.59
CA ASP A 820 -10.99 16.95 42.78
C ASP A 820 -11.45 18.40 42.59
N VAL A 821 -11.62 18.80 41.33
CA VAL A 821 -12.08 20.12 40.93
C VAL A 821 -13.18 19.98 39.87
N LYS A 822 -14.00 21.03 39.73
CA LYS A 822 -15.04 21.08 38.69
C LYS A 822 -14.40 21.48 37.36
N GLY A 823 -14.66 20.74 36.27
CA GLY A 823 -14.21 21.09 34.93
C GLY A 823 -13.16 20.15 34.31
N GLY A 824 -12.85 19.01 34.95
CA GLY A 824 -12.01 17.95 34.39
C GLY A 824 -11.52 16.95 35.43
N THR A 825 -10.94 15.84 34.95
CA THR A 825 -10.36 14.78 35.78
C THR A 825 -8.83 14.78 35.67
N ALA A 826 -8.14 14.37 36.73
CA ALA A 826 -6.69 14.24 36.74
C ALA A 826 -6.25 12.89 37.30
N ARG A 827 -5.16 12.34 36.77
CA ARG A 827 -4.54 11.11 37.26
C ARG A 827 -3.02 11.22 37.30
N ALA A 828 -2.42 10.48 38.23
CA ALA A 828 -0.99 10.25 38.32
C ALA A 828 -0.69 8.85 37.78
N ASP A 829 0.48 8.66 37.18
CA ASP A 829 0.90 7.38 36.58
C ASP A 829 1.14 6.26 37.60
N LYS A 830 1.46 6.61 38.86
CA LYS A 830 1.72 5.66 39.94
C LYS A 830 1.06 6.09 41.25
N ALA A 831 0.89 5.14 42.17
CA ALA A 831 0.32 5.38 43.49
C ALA A 831 1.34 5.92 44.52
N SER A 832 2.63 5.73 44.28
CA SER A 832 3.74 6.20 45.11
C SER A 832 5.02 6.33 44.28
N TYR A 833 5.90 7.24 44.70
CA TYR A 833 7.09 7.66 43.97
C TYR A 833 8.32 7.69 44.89
N GLU A 834 9.49 7.41 44.33
CA GLU A 834 10.78 7.55 45.00
C GLU A 834 11.20 9.04 45.08
N LYS A 835 12.11 9.37 46.00
CA LYS A 835 12.62 10.74 46.14
C LYS A 835 13.37 11.19 44.88
N GLY A 836 12.89 12.24 44.24
CA GLY A 836 13.42 12.77 42.98
C GLY A 836 12.97 12.00 41.74
N GLU A 837 12.07 11.02 41.88
CA GLU A 837 11.40 10.39 40.74
C GLU A 837 10.44 11.39 40.08
N ARG A 838 10.31 11.31 38.76
CA ARG A 838 9.38 12.15 38.00
C ARG A 838 8.05 11.44 37.87
N ALA A 839 7.00 12.06 38.40
CA ALA A 839 5.63 11.62 38.23
C ALA A 839 5.02 12.26 36.98
N GLU A 840 4.37 11.45 36.15
CA GLU A 840 3.59 11.95 35.03
C GLU A 840 2.16 12.24 35.50
N LEU A 841 1.77 13.51 35.43
CA LEU A 841 0.42 13.94 35.74
C LEU A 841 -0.32 14.26 34.46
N THR A 842 -1.50 13.66 34.30
CA THR A 842 -2.36 13.87 33.14
C THR A 842 -3.73 14.37 33.57
N ALA A 843 -4.17 15.48 32.98
CA ALA A 843 -5.48 16.09 33.17
C ALA A 843 -6.28 16.03 31.87
N VAL A 844 -7.55 15.68 32.01
CA VAL A 844 -8.53 15.60 30.93
C VAL A 844 -9.66 16.58 31.27
N PRO A 845 -9.77 17.73 30.58
CA PRO A 845 -10.83 18.72 30.81
C PRO A 845 -12.21 18.15 30.55
N ASP A 846 -13.17 18.37 31.44
CA ASP A 846 -14.56 17.98 31.25
C ASP A 846 -15.18 18.79 30.11
N PRO A 847 -16.25 18.26 29.50
CA PRO A 847 -17.04 18.96 28.50
C PRO A 847 -17.35 20.45 28.82
N GLY A 848 -16.91 21.37 27.95
CA GLY A 848 -17.14 22.81 28.07
C GLY A 848 -16.01 23.56 28.78
N TYR A 849 -14.97 22.86 29.20
CA TYR A 849 -13.80 23.41 29.85
C TYR A 849 -12.53 23.12 29.03
N ARG A 850 -11.56 24.05 29.05
CA ARG A 850 -10.19 23.84 28.58
C ARG A 850 -9.27 23.72 29.77
N PHE A 851 -8.20 22.94 29.62
CA PHE A 851 -7.14 22.90 30.61
C PHE A 851 -6.44 24.24 30.68
N ALA A 852 -6.38 24.85 31.86
CA ALA A 852 -5.71 26.12 32.06
C ALA A 852 -4.30 25.95 32.63
N GLY A 853 -4.02 24.81 33.31
CA GLY A 853 -2.72 24.51 33.91
C GLY A 853 -2.81 23.80 35.26
N TRP A 854 -1.68 23.46 35.86
CA TRP A 854 -1.55 22.80 37.16
C TRP A 854 -1.05 23.77 38.25
N GLU A 855 -1.44 23.52 39.49
CA GLU A 855 -1.03 24.33 40.65
C GLU A 855 -0.73 23.44 41.86
N GLU A 856 0.32 23.74 42.63
CA GLU A 856 0.58 23.09 43.92
C GLU A 856 -0.28 23.74 45.01
N LYS A 857 -1.09 22.96 45.71
CA LYS A 857 -2.17 23.48 46.56
C LYS A 857 -1.69 24.26 47.79
N LYS A 858 -0.53 23.90 48.35
CA LYS A 858 -0.01 24.49 49.59
C LYS A 858 0.73 25.80 49.33
N THR A 859 1.45 25.89 48.21
CA THR A 859 2.26 27.05 47.82
C THR A 859 1.53 27.98 46.87
N GLY A 860 0.52 27.50 46.15
CA GLY A 860 -0.18 28.22 45.08
C GLY A 860 0.68 28.41 43.82
N GLU A 861 1.76 27.66 43.69
CA GLU A 861 2.71 27.79 42.58
C GLU A 861 2.17 27.16 41.30
N ARG A 862 2.24 27.90 40.18
CA ARG A 862 1.86 27.41 38.86
C ARG A 862 2.90 26.43 38.33
N LEU A 863 2.53 25.16 38.19
CA LEU A 863 3.47 24.09 37.84
C LEU A 863 3.64 23.91 36.32
N SER A 864 2.56 24.02 35.54
CA SER A 864 2.59 23.81 34.09
C SER A 864 1.28 24.27 33.43
N GLU A 865 1.35 24.72 32.18
CA GLU A 865 0.16 25.00 31.34
C GLU A 865 -0.23 23.80 30.45
N ARG A 866 0.59 22.75 30.42
CA ARG A 866 0.33 21.53 29.63
C ARG A 866 -0.49 20.53 30.44
N ASN A 867 -1.48 19.92 29.79
CA ASN A 867 -2.37 18.95 30.41
C ASN A 867 -1.70 17.60 30.73
N SER A 868 -0.59 17.27 30.07
CA SER A 868 0.38 16.28 30.55
C SER A 868 1.71 16.95 30.88
N PHE A 869 2.23 16.73 32.08
CA PHE A 869 3.56 17.20 32.45
C PHE A 869 4.20 16.33 33.54
N MET A 870 5.54 16.38 33.59
CA MET A 870 6.35 15.66 34.57
C MET A 870 6.67 16.58 35.75
N VAL A 871 6.44 16.11 36.98
CA VAL A 871 6.81 16.80 38.22
C VAL A 871 7.77 15.93 39.03
N GLU A 872 8.84 16.52 39.57
CA GLU A 872 9.79 15.81 40.44
C GLU A 872 9.28 15.74 41.89
N VAL A 873 9.22 14.53 42.44
CA VAL A 873 8.62 14.27 43.75
C VAL A 873 9.68 14.22 44.84
N PHE A 874 9.78 15.26 45.67
CA PHE A 874 10.74 15.31 46.78
C PHE A 874 10.12 15.13 48.18
N ALA A 875 8.79 15.15 48.24
CA ALA A 875 7.96 14.99 49.43
C ALA A 875 6.52 14.64 48.99
N ASP A 876 5.61 14.40 49.94
CA ASP A 876 4.20 14.27 49.63
C ASP A 876 3.63 15.59 49.07
N MET A 877 3.08 15.56 47.86
CA MET A 877 2.56 16.72 47.13
C MET A 877 1.05 16.66 46.99
N GLU A 878 0.38 17.82 47.06
CA GLU A 878 -1.04 17.95 46.72
C GLU A 878 -1.19 18.91 45.54
N ILE A 879 -1.64 18.40 44.39
CA ILE A 879 -1.64 19.13 43.11
C ILE A 879 -3.08 19.29 42.61
N VAL A 880 -3.39 20.49 42.12
CA VAL A 880 -4.71 20.92 41.66
C VAL A 880 -4.64 21.17 40.14
N PRO A 881 -5.41 20.46 39.31
CA PRO A 881 -5.61 20.86 37.92
C PRO A 881 -6.56 22.07 37.85
N LEU A 882 -6.29 23.03 36.97
CA LEU A 882 -7.16 24.18 36.72
C LEU A 882 -7.83 24.05 35.35
N PHE A 883 -9.13 24.34 35.32
CA PHE A 883 -9.97 24.25 34.13
C PHE A 883 -10.81 25.54 33.97
N GLU A 884 -10.97 26.01 32.73
CA GLU A 884 -11.70 27.25 32.38
C GLU A 884 -12.78 26.97 31.33
N GLU A 885 -13.95 27.61 31.38
CA GLU A 885 -15.01 27.41 30.38
C GLU A 885 -14.59 27.94 28.98
N TYR A 886 -14.82 27.16 27.91
CA TYR A 886 -14.39 27.50 26.54
C TYR A 886 -15.38 27.04 25.45
N ASN A 887 -15.76 27.97 24.56
CA ASN A 887 -16.62 27.74 23.39
C ASN A 887 -15.85 28.04 22.09
N GLY A 888 -15.29 27.02 21.44
CA GLY A 888 -14.59 27.14 20.14
C GLY A 888 -15.53 27.05 18.93
N LEU A 889 -15.21 27.73 17.82
CA LEU A 889 -16.00 27.75 16.58
C LEU A 889 -15.45 26.72 15.57
N LEU A 890 -16.18 25.62 15.35
CA LEU A 890 -15.94 24.64 14.27
C LEU A 890 -16.79 25.04 13.05
N THR A 891 -16.20 25.08 11.86
CA THR A 891 -16.94 25.34 10.62
C THR A 891 -16.60 24.27 9.57
N PHE A 892 -17.54 23.96 8.68
CA PHE A 892 -17.31 22.99 7.62
C PHE A 892 -17.96 23.42 6.32
N SER A 893 -17.44 22.88 5.21
CA SER A 893 -18.00 22.99 3.88
C SER A 893 -18.08 21.60 3.22
N VAL A 894 -18.86 21.49 2.16
CA VAL A 894 -19.04 20.25 1.40
C VAL A 894 -18.60 20.48 -0.04
N LYS A 895 -17.80 19.55 -0.58
CA LYS A 895 -17.41 19.51 -1.99
C LYS A 895 -17.89 18.19 -2.59
N GLY A 896 -18.72 18.26 -3.62
CA GLY A 896 -19.52 17.12 -4.10
C GLY A 896 -20.92 17.12 -3.49
N ASP A 897 -21.64 16.01 -3.59
CA ASP A 897 -23.03 15.91 -3.12
C ASP A 897 -23.13 15.00 -1.89
N GLY A 898 -23.55 15.60 -0.76
CA GLY A 898 -23.57 14.96 0.55
C GLY A 898 -23.82 15.97 1.67
N THR A 899 -23.95 15.47 2.88
CA THR A 899 -24.15 16.30 4.07
C THR A 899 -23.16 15.92 5.16
N VAL A 900 -22.87 16.86 6.05
CA VAL A 900 -22.09 16.60 7.25
C VAL A 900 -23.04 16.65 8.43
N LYS A 901 -23.16 15.54 9.15
CA LYS A 901 -23.82 15.51 10.45
C LYS A 901 -22.77 15.63 11.53
N GLU A 902 -22.97 16.64 12.36
CA GLU A 902 -22.23 16.77 13.60
C GLU A 902 -22.93 15.94 14.67
N HIS A 903 -22.19 15.03 15.29
CA HIS A 903 -22.62 14.41 16.53
C HIS A 903 -21.62 14.74 17.64
N THR A 904 -22.11 15.48 18.63
CA THR A 904 -21.34 15.84 19.81
C THR A 904 -21.60 14.81 20.90
N ASP A 905 -20.72 13.81 21.05
CA ASP A 905 -20.75 12.81 22.13
C ASP A 905 -20.22 13.40 23.45
N GLY A 906 -20.81 14.53 23.88
CA GLY A 906 -20.22 15.39 24.89
C GLY A 906 -19.10 16.28 24.34
N VAL A 907 -18.77 17.34 25.08
CA VAL A 907 -18.05 18.53 24.56
C VAL A 907 -16.52 18.32 24.42
N GLN A 908 -16.01 17.09 24.33
CA GLN A 908 -14.56 16.82 24.15
C GLN A 908 -14.14 16.42 22.72
N THR A 909 -15.03 15.79 21.94
CA THR A 909 -14.71 15.37 20.57
C THR A 909 -15.93 15.56 19.69
N VAL A 910 -15.74 16.22 18.55
CA VAL A 910 -16.79 16.33 17.54
C VAL A 910 -16.64 15.13 16.61
N SER A 911 -17.68 14.30 16.57
CA SER A 911 -17.77 13.21 15.61
C SER A 911 -18.47 13.75 14.38
N LEU A 912 -17.72 13.91 13.30
CA LEU A 912 -18.24 14.36 12.02
C LEU A 912 -18.56 13.14 11.16
N THR A 913 -19.84 12.95 10.87
CA THR A 913 -20.30 11.92 9.96
C THR A 913 -20.58 12.57 8.61
N ALA A 914 -19.82 12.21 7.60
CA ALA A 914 -20.13 12.54 6.23
C ALA A 914 -21.18 11.55 5.72
N GLU A 915 -22.39 12.02 5.43
CA GLU A 915 -23.45 11.24 4.83
C GLU A 915 -23.52 11.55 3.34
N PRO A 916 -23.08 10.63 2.47
CA PRO A 916 -23.16 10.84 1.03
C PRO A 916 -24.61 11.00 0.60
N ALA A 917 -24.85 11.88 -0.38
CA ALA A 917 -26.14 11.92 -1.06
C ALA A 917 -26.35 10.61 -1.86
N GLU A 918 -27.58 10.35 -2.28
CA GLU A 918 -27.90 9.18 -3.11
C GLU A 918 -26.95 9.13 -4.32
N GLY A 919 -26.30 7.98 -4.53
CA GLY A 919 -25.38 7.79 -5.65
C GLY A 919 -23.99 8.42 -5.49
N TYR A 920 -23.64 8.97 -4.33
CA TYR A 920 -22.28 9.42 -4.00
C TYR A 920 -21.66 8.54 -2.90
N ARG A 921 -20.34 8.60 -2.76
CA ARG A 921 -19.60 8.06 -1.61
C ARG A 921 -18.65 9.09 -1.03
N PHE A 922 -18.43 8.99 0.27
CA PHE A 922 -17.46 9.82 0.97
C PHE A 922 -16.04 9.41 0.56
N LEU A 923 -15.20 10.40 0.22
CA LEU A 923 -13.81 10.19 -0.15
C LEU A 923 -12.87 10.48 1.03
N HIS A 924 -12.87 11.72 1.52
CA HIS A 924 -12.05 12.16 2.67
C HIS A 924 -12.45 13.56 3.18
N TRP A 925 -11.96 13.91 4.37
CA TRP A 925 -11.94 15.24 4.96
C TRP A 925 -10.68 15.99 4.56
N ALA A 926 -10.78 17.26 4.19
CA ALA A 926 -9.63 18.10 3.78
C ALA A 926 -9.62 19.46 4.49
N ASP A 927 -8.46 20.11 4.56
CA ASP A 927 -8.31 21.49 5.04
C ASP A 927 -8.69 22.52 3.95
N THR A 928 -8.59 23.82 4.28
CA THR A 928 -8.91 24.92 3.35
C THR A 928 -7.96 25.04 2.16
N ARG A 929 -6.80 24.38 2.19
CA ARG A 929 -5.82 24.34 1.10
C ARG A 929 -5.95 23.07 0.24
N GLY A 930 -6.89 22.20 0.58
CA GLY A 930 -7.12 20.93 -0.11
C GLY A 930 -6.22 19.79 0.37
N ALA A 931 -5.48 19.96 1.46
CA ALA A 931 -4.69 18.88 2.06
C ALA A 931 -5.63 17.89 2.77
N VAL A 932 -5.47 16.60 2.49
CA VAL A 932 -6.30 15.54 3.08
C VAL A 932 -5.96 15.41 4.57
N LEU A 933 -6.95 15.56 5.45
CA LEU A 933 -6.81 15.48 6.90
C LEU A 933 -7.17 14.10 7.46
N SER A 934 -8.22 13.46 6.92
CA SER A 934 -8.68 12.15 7.38
C SER A 934 -9.58 11.46 6.37
N THR A 935 -9.48 10.14 6.25
CA THR A 935 -10.40 9.29 5.48
C THR A 935 -11.44 8.61 6.36
N ASP A 936 -11.36 8.78 7.68
CA ASP A 936 -12.28 8.14 8.63
C ASP A 936 -13.70 8.74 8.53
N ASN A 937 -14.72 7.89 8.63
CA ASN A 937 -16.12 8.32 8.67
C ASN A 937 -16.93 7.37 9.58
N PRO A 938 -17.32 7.81 10.80
CA PRO A 938 -17.21 9.17 11.31
C PRO A 938 -15.78 9.58 11.71
N TYR A 939 -15.42 10.84 11.41
CA TYR A 939 -14.15 11.44 11.80
C TYR A 939 -14.26 12.10 13.17
N LYS A 940 -13.48 11.61 14.13
CA LYS A 940 -13.41 12.16 15.49
C LYS A 940 -12.28 13.17 15.59
N ILE A 941 -12.63 14.44 15.81
CA ILE A 941 -11.67 15.53 15.95
C ILE A 941 -11.80 16.21 17.32
N ALA A 942 -10.65 16.47 17.97
CA ALA A 942 -10.55 17.32 19.15
C ALA A 942 -10.29 18.76 18.69
N VAL A 943 -11.25 19.66 18.89
CA VAL A 943 -11.17 21.05 18.43
C VAL A 943 -10.43 21.89 19.48
N THR A 944 -9.10 21.99 19.35
CA THR A 944 -8.24 22.78 20.25
C THR A 944 -7.97 24.20 19.75
N GLU A 945 -8.27 24.49 18.48
CA GLU A 945 -8.18 25.79 17.80
C GLU A 945 -9.30 25.92 16.73
N PRO A 946 -9.56 27.09 16.10
CA PRO A 946 -10.55 27.20 15.03
C PRO A 946 -10.17 26.34 13.82
N VAL A 947 -11.01 25.37 13.47
CA VAL A 947 -10.78 24.46 12.33
C VAL A 947 -11.88 24.66 11.28
N HIS A 948 -11.46 24.69 10.01
CA HIS A 948 -12.37 24.59 8.87
C HIS A 948 -12.11 23.30 8.10
N LEU A 949 -13.14 22.47 7.92
CA LEU A 949 -13.06 21.16 7.29
C LEU A 949 -13.92 21.10 6.03
N THR A 950 -13.43 20.44 4.99
CA THR A 950 -14.20 20.15 3.78
C THR A 950 -14.48 18.65 3.69
N ALA A 951 -15.74 18.23 3.65
CA ALA A 951 -16.11 16.86 3.31
C ALA A 951 -16.12 16.69 1.78
N ASN A 952 -15.28 15.81 1.24
CA ASN A 952 -15.21 15.55 -0.19
C ASN A 952 -15.99 14.27 -0.53
N PHE A 953 -16.96 14.39 -1.41
CA PHE A 953 -17.76 13.28 -1.94
C PHE A 953 -17.48 13.11 -3.43
N ILE A 954 -17.42 11.86 -3.87
CA ILE A 954 -17.30 11.51 -5.29
C ILE A 954 -18.51 10.69 -5.74
N PRO A 955 -18.99 10.87 -6.98
CA PRO A 955 -20.11 10.08 -7.51
C PRO A 955 -19.71 8.60 -7.58
N ASN A 956 -20.65 7.71 -7.21
CA ASN A 956 -20.51 6.27 -7.42
C ASN A 956 -20.46 5.97 -8.91
N MET A 957 -19.69 4.96 -9.28
CA MET A 957 -19.58 4.49 -10.66
C MET A 957 -20.53 3.31 -10.85
N TYR A 958 -21.41 3.39 -11.85
CA TYR A 958 -22.38 2.35 -12.17
C TYR A 958 -22.13 1.76 -13.55
N SER A 959 -22.21 0.44 -13.66
CA SER A 959 -22.00 -0.24 -14.93
C SER A 959 -23.22 -0.10 -15.83
N VAL A 960 -22.99 0.28 -17.08
CA VAL A 960 -24.03 0.36 -18.10
C VAL A 960 -23.65 -0.57 -19.24
N THR A 961 -24.46 -1.62 -19.44
CA THR A 961 -24.27 -2.60 -20.51
C THR A 961 -25.30 -2.42 -21.61
N PHE A 962 -24.82 -2.45 -22.85
CA PHE A 962 -25.65 -2.39 -24.04
C PHE A 962 -25.50 -3.67 -24.84
N SER A 963 -26.59 -4.15 -25.42
CA SER A 963 -26.59 -5.28 -26.36
C SER A 963 -27.65 -5.07 -27.42
N ALA A 964 -27.52 -5.73 -28.57
CA ALA A 964 -28.48 -5.62 -29.67
C ALA A 964 -28.69 -6.99 -30.30
N ASP A 965 -29.85 -7.19 -30.93
CA ASP A 965 -30.07 -8.34 -31.82
C ASP A 965 -29.02 -8.38 -32.95
N GLU A 966 -28.79 -9.56 -33.54
CA GLU A 966 -27.82 -9.73 -34.64
C GLU A 966 -28.09 -8.83 -35.86
N THR A 967 -29.29 -8.24 -35.94
CA THR A 967 -29.84 -7.42 -37.02
C THR A 967 -29.61 -5.92 -36.85
N GLY A 968 -28.97 -5.48 -35.76
CA GLY A 968 -28.66 -4.06 -35.50
C GLY A 968 -27.36 -3.82 -34.72
N TYR A 969 -27.06 -2.55 -34.45
CA TYR A 969 -25.95 -2.08 -33.61
C TYR A 969 -26.35 -0.81 -32.85
N ILE A 970 -25.54 -0.41 -31.86
CA ILE A 970 -25.81 0.74 -31.00
C ILE A 970 -24.67 1.76 -31.15
N LEU A 971 -25.01 3.04 -31.22
CA LEU A 971 -24.08 4.16 -31.29
C LEU A 971 -24.21 5.09 -30.07
N PRO A 972 -23.09 5.61 -29.54
CA PRO A 972 -21.71 5.17 -29.82
C PRO A 972 -21.50 3.71 -29.38
N MET A 973 -20.61 2.96 -30.06
CA MET A 973 -20.34 1.55 -29.73
C MET A 973 -19.75 1.46 -28.32
N ALA A 974 -20.61 1.27 -27.32
CA ALA A 974 -20.23 1.13 -25.93
C ALA A 974 -20.39 -0.34 -25.55
N GLY A 975 -19.25 -1.02 -25.39
CA GLY A 975 -19.17 -2.13 -24.45
C GLY A 975 -19.43 -1.61 -23.03
N SER A 976 -19.73 -2.53 -22.12
CA SER A 976 -19.96 -2.27 -20.70
C SER A 976 -19.04 -1.16 -20.16
N SER A 977 -19.60 0.00 -19.81
CA SER A 977 -18.80 1.14 -19.32
C SER A 977 -19.32 1.59 -17.96
N ASN A 978 -18.40 1.96 -17.06
CA ASN A 978 -18.75 2.52 -15.77
C ASN A 978 -18.95 4.03 -15.91
N TYR A 979 -20.12 4.54 -15.56
CA TYR A 979 -20.43 5.97 -15.61
C TYR A 979 -20.65 6.51 -14.21
N PRO A 980 -20.18 7.74 -13.92
CA PRO A 980 -20.54 8.43 -12.69
C PRO A 980 -22.06 8.54 -12.55
N PHE A 981 -22.56 8.43 -11.31
CA PHE A 981 -23.95 8.71 -10.98
C PHE A 981 -24.40 10.05 -11.57
N ASP A 982 -25.64 10.10 -12.06
CA ASP A 982 -26.27 11.26 -12.70
C ASP A 982 -25.70 11.64 -14.08
N THR A 983 -24.80 10.82 -14.64
CA THR A 983 -24.38 10.98 -16.04
C THR A 983 -25.57 10.78 -16.97
N ARG A 984 -25.78 11.74 -17.89
CA ARG A 984 -26.79 11.66 -18.94
C ARG A 984 -26.18 11.03 -20.19
N LEU A 985 -26.72 9.90 -20.61
CA LEU A 985 -26.29 9.17 -21.80
C LEU A 985 -27.36 9.23 -22.87
N THR A 986 -26.92 9.41 -24.12
CA THR A 986 -27.77 9.32 -25.31
C THR A 986 -27.23 8.21 -26.20
N ILE A 987 -28.08 7.23 -26.49
CA ILE A 987 -27.75 6.06 -27.31
C ILE A 987 -28.68 5.96 -28.50
N ASP A 988 -28.17 5.48 -29.63
CA ASP A 988 -28.90 5.31 -30.88
C ASP A 988 -28.83 3.86 -31.35
N ALA A 989 -29.98 3.24 -31.60
CA ALA A 989 -30.09 1.90 -32.14
C ALA A 989 -30.25 1.95 -33.67
N VAL A 990 -29.22 1.53 -34.40
CA VAL A 990 -29.18 1.56 -35.85
C VAL A 990 -29.29 0.14 -36.40
N PRO A 991 -30.28 -0.19 -37.26
CA PRO A 991 -30.36 -1.50 -37.89
C PRO A 991 -29.19 -1.69 -38.87
N LYS A 992 -28.62 -2.90 -38.94
CA LYS A 992 -27.53 -3.22 -39.87
C LYS A 992 -27.98 -3.09 -41.33
N ASN A 993 -29.25 -3.36 -41.60
CA ASN A 993 -29.89 -3.11 -42.88
C ASN A 993 -31.23 -2.38 -42.68
N GLU A 994 -31.21 -1.06 -42.83
CA GLU A 994 -32.40 -0.19 -42.76
C GLU A 994 -33.51 -0.56 -43.76
N LYS A 995 -33.19 -1.36 -44.79
CA LYS A 995 -34.20 -1.83 -45.75
C LYS A 995 -35.02 -3.00 -45.21
N ASP A 996 -34.47 -3.80 -44.31
CA ASP A 996 -35.06 -5.08 -43.88
C ASP A 996 -35.49 -5.09 -42.41
N TYR A 997 -34.93 -4.21 -41.56
CA TYR A 997 -35.22 -4.18 -40.13
C TYR A 997 -35.49 -2.75 -39.62
N SER A 998 -36.37 -2.64 -38.62
CA SER A 998 -36.64 -1.40 -37.90
C SER A 998 -36.51 -1.61 -36.39
N PHE A 999 -36.00 -0.60 -35.70
CA PHE A 999 -35.93 -0.58 -34.23
C PHE A 999 -37.34 -0.65 -33.61
N VAL A 1000 -37.49 -1.49 -32.59
CA VAL A 1000 -38.78 -1.76 -31.93
C VAL A 1000 -38.81 -1.22 -30.51
N GLY A 1001 -37.66 -1.23 -29.82
CA GLY A 1001 -37.58 -0.74 -28.45
C GLY A 1001 -36.35 -1.25 -27.70
N TRP A 1002 -36.02 -0.53 -26.64
CA TRP A 1002 -35.04 -0.89 -25.63
C TRP A 1002 -35.73 -1.77 -24.58
N ILE A 1003 -35.16 -2.93 -24.31
CA ILE A 1003 -35.68 -3.89 -23.33
C ILE A 1003 -34.67 -4.13 -22.21
N ALA A 1004 -35.16 -4.35 -20.99
CA ALA A 1004 -34.34 -4.79 -19.87
C ALA A 1004 -34.09 -6.31 -19.95
N PRO A 1005 -33.14 -6.87 -19.17
CA PRO A 1005 -32.81 -8.30 -19.20
C PRO A 1005 -33.98 -9.23 -18.85
N ASP A 1006 -34.98 -8.74 -18.12
CA ASP A 1006 -36.20 -9.47 -17.79
C ASP A 1006 -37.26 -9.45 -18.92
N GLY A 1007 -36.93 -8.83 -20.05
CA GLY A 1007 -37.78 -8.72 -21.24
C GLY A 1007 -38.78 -7.56 -21.20
N THR A 1008 -38.77 -6.73 -20.15
CA THR A 1008 -39.65 -5.56 -20.07
C THR A 1008 -39.20 -4.46 -21.03
N VAL A 1009 -40.16 -3.79 -21.67
CA VAL A 1009 -39.85 -2.64 -22.56
C VAL A 1009 -39.57 -1.42 -21.69
N VAL A 1010 -38.35 -0.91 -21.77
CA VAL A 1010 -37.86 0.25 -21.01
C VAL A 1010 -38.19 1.54 -21.76
N SER A 1011 -37.98 1.57 -23.09
CA SER A 1011 -38.29 2.74 -23.93
C SER A 1011 -38.44 2.33 -25.40
N THR A 1012 -39.28 3.04 -26.16
CA THR A 1012 -39.38 2.92 -27.62
C THR A 1012 -38.76 4.11 -28.35
N GLU A 1013 -38.20 5.08 -27.63
CA GLU A 1013 -37.54 6.25 -28.21
C GLU A 1013 -36.19 5.86 -28.81
N ASN A 1014 -35.87 6.43 -29.98
CA ASN A 1014 -34.56 6.31 -30.59
C ASN A 1014 -34.20 7.61 -31.35
N PRO A 1015 -33.12 8.31 -30.99
CA PRO A 1015 -32.16 8.00 -29.92
C PRO A 1015 -32.79 8.10 -28.51
N PHE A 1016 -32.39 7.19 -27.61
CA PHE A 1016 -32.87 7.15 -26.23
C PHE A 1016 -31.89 7.87 -25.31
N THR A 1017 -32.41 8.78 -24.48
CA THR A 1017 -31.61 9.48 -23.48
C THR A 1017 -32.07 9.12 -22.09
N PHE A 1018 -31.15 8.64 -21.25
CA PHE A 1018 -31.44 8.31 -19.85
C PHE A 1018 -30.31 8.77 -18.93
N THR A 1019 -30.62 8.79 -17.64
CA THR A 1019 -29.67 9.17 -16.58
C THR A 1019 -29.25 7.94 -15.80
N VAL A 1020 -27.95 7.77 -15.60
CA VAL A 1020 -27.40 6.64 -14.86
C VAL A 1020 -27.67 6.83 -13.36
N ARG A 1021 -28.57 6.00 -12.81
CA ARG A 1021 -28.93 5.98 -11.39
C ARG A 1021 -28.48 4.71 -10.67
N GLY A 1022 -28.06 3.70 -11.42
CA GLY A 1022 -27.72 2.37 -10.95
C GLY A 1022 -27.17 1.52 -12.10
N ASN A 1023 -26.75 0.29 -11.80
CA ASN A 1023 -26.33 -0.65 -12.84
C ASN A 1023 -27.49 -0.86 -13.83
N THR A 1024 -27.24 -0.58 -15.10
CA THR A 1024 -28.27 -0.52 -16.13
C THR A 1024 -27.90 -1.44 -17.28
N SER A 1025 -28.81 -2.31 -17.67
CA SER A 1025 -28.63 -3.19 -18.82
C SER A 1025 -29.77 -2.94 -19.80
N LEU A 1026 -29.43 -2.57 -21.03
CA LEU A 1026 -30.40 -2.30 -22.10
C LEU A 1026 -30.07 -3.13 -23.33
N HIS A 1027 -31.09 -3.71 -23.93
CA HIS A 1027 -31.00 -4.48 -25.15
C HIS A 1027 -31.84 -3.82 -26.25
N ALA A 1028 -31.24 -3.52 -27.40
CA ALA A 1028 -31.92 -2.97 -28.56
C ALA A 1028 -32.56 -4.09 -29.38
N ARG A 1029 -33.89 -4.07 -29.47
CA ARG A 1029 -34.65 -5.06 -30.26
C ARG A 1029 -35.02 -4.51 -31.64
N PHE A 1030 -34.84 -5.32 -32.67
CA PHE A 1030 -35.19 -4.99 -34.05
C PHE A 1030 -36.14 -6.02 -34.66
N ALA A 1031 -37.13 -5.59 -35.44
CA ALA A 1031 -38.07 -6.46 -36.16
C ALA A 1031 -37.95 -6.27 -37.67
N LYS A 1032 -38.27 -7.32 -38.43
CA LYS A 1032 -38.23 -7.32 -39.90
C LYS A 1032 -39.29 -6.36 -40.45
N SER A 1033 -38.88 -5.34 -41.18
CA SER A 1033 -39.75 -4.28 -41.69
C SER A 1033 -40.18 -4.47 -43.14
N LYS A 1034 -39.46 -5.32 -43.92
CA LYS A 1034 -39.82 -5.67 -45.31
C LYS A 1034 -39.61 -7.15 -45.62
N VAL A 1035 -40.44 -7.68 -46.52
CA VAL A 1035 -40.49 -9.09 -46.94
C VAL A 1035 -40.42 -9.17 -48.46
N PHE A 1036 -39.65 -10.14 -48.96
CA PHE A 1036 -39.44 -10.31 -50.40
C PHE A 1036 -40.35 -11.42 -50.93
N PHE A 1037 -41.13 -11.09 -51.95
CA PHE A 1037 -42.02 -12.06 -52.58
C PHE A 1037 -41.44 -12.52 -53.91
N GLN A 1038 -41.23 -13.83 -54.03
CA GLN A 1038 -40.88 -14.45 -55.30
C GLN A 1038 -42.16 -14.83 -56.05
N THR A 1039 -42.27 -14.41 -57.31
CA THR A 1039 -43.31 -14.90 -58.20
C THR A 1039 -42.71 -15.67 -59.38
N SER A 1040 -43.39 -16.74 -59.76
CA SER A 1040 -43.04 -17.58 -60.91
C SER A 1040 -44.28 -17.84 -61.76
N VAL A 1041 -44.09 -18.37 -62.98
CA VAL A 1041 -45.18 -18.62 -63.93
C VAL A 1041 -45.10 -20.06 -64.44
N ARG A 1042 -46.24 -20.74 -64.50
CA ARG A 1042 -46.42 -22.06 -65.11
C ARG A 1042 -47.47 -21.96 -66.23
N GLY A 1043 -47.06 -22.14 -67.49
CA GLY A 1043 -47.90 -21.95 -68.68
C GLY A 1043 -47.62 -20.65 -69.44
N GLY A 1044 -48.48 -20.28 -70.39
CA GLY A 1044 -48.29 -19.12 -71.29
C GLY A 1044 -48.89 -17.83 -70.76
N GLY A 1045 -48.18 -17.16 -69.85
CA GLY A 1045 -48.52 -15.81 -69.39
C GLY A 1045 -47.34 -15.11 -68.70
N TYR A 1046 -47.62 -13.99 -68.03
CA TYR A 1046 -46.67 -13.31 -67.16
C TYR A 1046 -47.37 -12.67 -65.95
N VAL A 1047 -46.59 -12.33 -64.93
CA VAL A 1047 -47.06 -11.55 -63.77
C VAL A 1047 -46.65 -10.09 -63.95
N LYS A 1048 -47.60 -9.17 -63.81
CA LYS A 1048 -47.36 -7.74 -63.91
C LYS A 1048 -46.77 -7.23 -62.57
N GLU A 1049 -45.52 -6.77 -62.61
CA GLU A 1049 -44.66 -6.32 -61.48
C GLU A 1049 -44.29 -7.41 -60.46
N PRO A 1050 -43.38 -8.36 -60.80
CA PRO A 1050 -43.30 -9.67 -60.13
C PRO A 1050 -42.29 -9.84 -58.98
N ALA A 1051 -41.41 -8.90 -58.67
CA ALA A 1051 -40.39 -9.09 -57.63
C ALA A 1051 -39.96 -7.77 -56.99
N GLN A 1052 -40.52 -7.46 -55.81
CA GLN A 1052 -40.16 -6.29 -55.00
C GLN A 1052 -40.29 -6.60 -53.51
N TYR A 1053 -39.65 -5.78 -52.68
CA TYR A 1053 -39.81 -5.81 -51.23
C TYR A 1053 -41.08 -5.06 -50.84
N TYR A 1054 -41.90 -5.68 -50.00
CA TYR A 1054 -43.12 -5.07 -49.45
C TYR A 1054 -42.98 -4.95 -47.94
N THR A 1055 -43.51 -3.86 -47.37
CA THR A 1055 -43.53 -3.67 -45.91
C THR A 1055 -44.43 -4.72 -45.26
N VAL A 1056 -44.02 -5.30 -44.14
CA VAL A 1056 -44.88 -6.21 -43.36
C VAL A 1056 -46.18 -5.48 -43.00
N ASP A 1057 -47.32 -6.18 -43.04
CA ASP A 1057 -48.68 -5.66 -42.87
C ASP A 1057 -49.21 -4.71 -43.96
N SER A 1058 -48.44 -4.46 -45.03
CA SER A 1058 -48.94 -3.74 -46.20
C SER A 1058 -49.80 -4.62 -47.11
N SER A 1059 -50.74 -4.00 -47.82
CA SER A 1059 -51.56 -4.69 -48.83
C SER A 1059 -50.75 -4.86 -50.12
N VAL A 1060 -50.57 -6.11 -50.55
CA VAL A 1060 -49.82 -6.50 -51.75
C VAL A 1060 -50.78 -7.04 -52.79
N THR A 1061 -50.64 -6.62 -54.05
CA THR A 1061 -51.46 -7.11 -55.16
C THR A 1061 -50.61 -7.67 -56.30
N PHE A 1062 -50.75 -8.95 -56.61
CA PHE A 1062 -50.21 -9.54 -57.83
C PHE A 1062 -51.27 -9.61 -58.93
N THR A 1063 -50.86 -9.40 -60.18
CA THR A 1063 -51.75 -9.48 -61.35
C THR A 1063 -51.15 -10.41 -62.40
N ALA A 1064 -51.82 -11.53 -62.66
CA ALA A 1064 -51.46 -12.47 -63.71
C ALA A 1064 -52.11 -12.06 -65.04
N VAL A 1065 -51.34 -12.04 -66.12
CA VAL A 1065 -51.77 -11.67 -67.47
C VAL A 1065 -51.47 -12.82 -68.43
N PRO A 1066 -52.47 -13.47 -69.02
CA PRO A 1066 -52.24 -14.55 -69.98
C PRO A 1066 -51.71 -14.01 -71.32
N TYR A 1067 -50.95 -14.82 -72.05
CA TYR A 1067 -50.65 -14.59 -73.46
C TYR A 1067 -51.83 -15.01 -74.35
N ASP A 1068 -51.83 -14.58 -75.61
CA ASP A 1068 -52.87 -14.97 -76.58
C ASP A 1068 -53.00 -16.49 -76.69
N GLY A 1069 -54.24 -16.99 -76.56
CA GLY A 1069 -54.56 -18.42 -76.57
C GLY A 1069 -54.49 -19.12 -75.20
N TRP A 1070 -54.09 -18.40 -74.16
CA TRP A 1070 -54.02 -18.90 -72.78
C TRP A 1070 -55.02 -18.17 -71.88
N HIS A 1071 -55.42 -18.80 -70.78
CA HIS A 1071 -56.21 -18.17 -69.73
C HIS A 1071 -55.61 -18.47 -68.36
N PHE A 1072 -55.79 -17.54 -67.42
CA PHE A 1072 -55.31 -17.70 -66.05
C PHE A 1072 -56.20 -18.67 -65.27
N VAL A 1073 -55.57 -19.59 -64.53
CA VAL A 1073 -56.24 -20.65 -63.78
C VAL A 1073 -56.26 -20.34 -62.28
N ALA A 1074 -55.09 -20.11 -61.70
CA ALA A 1074 -54.94 -19.91 -60.26
C ALA A 1074 -53.55 -19.36 -59.86
N TRP A 1075 -53.51 -18.78 -58.67
CA TRP A 1075 -52.31 -18.52 -57.88
C TRP A 1075 -52.13 -19.67 -56.91
N GLU A 1076 -50.96 -20.29 -56.94
CA GLU A 1076 -50.54 -21.35 -56.02
C GLU A 1076 -49.43 -20.84 -55.10
N GLN A 1077 -49.42 -21.26 -53.83
CA GLN A 1077 -48.39 -20.94 -52.83
C GLN A 1077 -47.68 -22.22 -52.37
N GLY A 1078 -46.34 -22.22 -52.41
CA GLY A 1078 -45.50 -23.35 -51.98
C GLY A 1078 -44.18 -23.44 -52.75
N ALA A 1079 -43.10 -23.85 -52.07
CA ALA A 1079 -41.74 -23.89 -52.63
C ALA A 1079 -41.52 -25.06 -53.61
N ASP A 1080 -42.12 -26.22 -53.33
CA ASP A 1080 -41.97 -27.46 -54.12
C ASP A 1080 -43.30 -27.85 -54.80
N ASP A 1081 -43.24 -28.51 -55.97
CA ASP A 1081 -44.42 -28.86 -56.78
C ASP A 1081 -45.44 -29.75 -56.05
N ASP A 1082 -45.01 -30.52 -55.04
CA ASP A 1082 -45.84 -31.50 -54.32
C ASP A 1082 -46.64 -30.91 -53.13
N ASP A 1083 -46.35 -29.68 -52.67
CA ASP A 1083 -47.00 -29.06 -51.49
C ASP A 1083 -47.65 -27.69 -51.81
N ARG A 1084 -48.04 -27.48 -53.07
CA ARG A 1084 -48.66 -26.22 -53.52
C ARG A 1084 -50.15 -26.18 -53.24
N SER A 1085 -50.59 -25.15 -52.53
CA SER A 1085 -52.01 -24.89 -52.27
C SER A 1085 -52.52 -23.72 -53.12
N ILE A 1086 -53.76 -23.84 -53.63
CA ILE A 1086 -54.40 -22.76 -54.38
C ILE A 1086 -54.83 -21.65 -53.42
N VAL A 1087 -54.24 -20.46 -53.55
CA VAL A 1087 -54.51 -19.31 -52.68
C VAL A 1087 -55.47 -18.29 -53.30
N SER A 1088 -55.57 -18.24 -54.64
CA SER A 1088 -56.54 -17.38 -55.32
C SER A 1088 -56.82 -17.89 -56.73
N ARG A 1089 -58.07 -17.80 -57.19
CA ARG A 1089 -58.44 -18.02 -58.60
C ARG A 1089 -58.67 -16.71 -59.36
N ASN A 1090 -58.52 -15.57 -58.69
CA ASN A 1090 -58.59 -14.27 -59.32
C ASN A 1090 -57.21 -13.92 -59.88
N ALA A 1091 -57.16 -13.57 -61.17
CA ALA A 1091 -55.95 -13.11 -61.84
C ALA A 1091 -55.29 -11.94 -61.09
N ARG A 1092 -56.11 -11.07 -60.49
CA ARG A 1092 -55.68 -10.06 -59.51
C ARG A 1092 -55.85 -10.62 -58.09
N PHE A 1093 -54.74 -10.93 -57.43
CA PHE A 1093 -54.69 -11.50 -56.08
C PHE A 1093 -54.13 -10.46 -55.11
N THR A 1094 -54.92 -10.10 -54.10
CA THR A 1094 -54.51 -9.14 -53.05
C THR A 1094 -54.52 -9.81 -51.70
N PHE A 1095 -53.45 -9.63 -50.93
CA PHE A 1095 -53.29 -10.18 -49.59
C PHE A 1095 -52.45 -9.23 -48.73
N THR A 1096 -52.39 -9.48 -47.43
CA THR A 1096 -51.56 -8.71 -46.50
C THR A 1096 -50.21 -9.41 -46.34
N ALA A 1097 -49.10 -8.68 -46.50
CA ALA A 1097 -47.76 -9.25 -46.36
C ALA A 1097 -47.51 -9.72 -44.91
N GLY A 1098 -47.31 -11.03 -44.72
CA GLY A 1098 -46.90 -11.61 -43.43
C GLY A 1098 -45.38 -11.61 -43.23
N GLU A 1099 -44.90 -12.17 -42.12
CA GLU A 1099 -43.48 -12.11 -41.70
C GLU A 1099 -42.52 -13.06 -42.46
N TYR A 1100 -43.05 -14.00 -43.25
CA TYR A 1100 -42.30 -15.01 -43.99
C TYR A 1100 -42.12 -14.61 -45.47
N ASP A 1101 -41.14 -15.19 -46.17
CA ASP A 1101 -40.86 -14.94 -47.60
C ASP A 1101 -41.52 -16.03 -48.50
N PRO A 1102 -42.82 -15.93 -48.85
CA PRO A 1102 -43.48 -16.98 -49.63
C PRO A 1102 -43.21 -16.85 -51.13
N ALA A 1103 -43.24 -18.01 -51.80
CA ALA A 1103 -43.23 -18.12 -53.26
C ALA A 1103 -44.64 -18.34 -53.81
N TYR A 1104 -45.04 -17.53 -54.79
CA TYR A 1104 -46.35 -17.64 -55.47
C TYR A 1104 -46.17 -17.93 -56.96
N THR A 1105 -46.91 -18.92 -57.47
CA THR A 1105 -46.88 -19.33 -58.88
C THR A 1105 -48.19 -18.96 -59.57
N ALA A 1106 -48.14 -18.21 -60.67
CA ALA A 1106 -49.28 -17.97 -61.54
C ALA A 1106 -49.41 -19.11 -62.57
N VAL A 1107 -50.54 -19.80 -62.57
CA VAL A 1107 -50.80 -20.95 -63.44
C VAL A 1107 -51.73 -20.57 -64.60
N PHE A 1108 -51.36 -20.93 -65.82
CA PHE A 1108 -52.11 -20.68 -67.05
C PHE A 1108 -52.29 -21.97 -67.85
N GLU A 1109 -53.42 -22.09 -68.55
CA GLU A 1109 -53.75 -23.23 -69.42
C GLU A 1109 -54.21 -22.76 -70.81
N GLU A 1110 -53.91 -23.53 -71.86
CA GLU A 1110 -54.36 -23.27 -73.24
C GLU A 1110 -55.87 -23.49 -73.35
N GLY A 1111 -56.60 -22.49 -73.86
CA GLY A 1111 -58.06 -22.58 -73.94
C GLY A 1111 -58.70 -21.51 -74.83
N PHE A 1112 -59.65 -21.94 -75.66
CA PHE A 1112 -60.44 -21.09 -76.55
C PHE A 1112 -61.35 -20.15 -75.75
N GLY A 1113 -61.24 -18.86 -76.06
CA GLY A 1113 -61.84 -17.77 -75.30
C GLY A 1113 -63.37 -17.83 -75.18
N TYR A 1114 -63.85 -17.50 -73.99
CA TYR A 1114 -65.16 -16.90 -73.76
C TYR A 1114 -65.04 -15.90 -72.61
N ASP A 1115 -65.31 -14.63 -72.94
CA ASP A 1115 -65.39 -13.50 -72.02
C ASP A 1115 -66.44 -13.76 -70.93
N ALA A 1116 -66.05 -13.55 -69.67
CA ALA A 1116 -66.96 -13.41 -68.54
C ALA A 1116 -66.59 -12.16 -67.71
N ASN A 1117 -66.57 -11.01 -68.38
CA ASN A 1117 -66.70 -9.70 -67.75
C ASN A 1117 -68.06 -9.13 -68.18
N GLU A 1118 -69.14 -9.61 -67.56
CA GLU A 1118 -70.41 -8.89 -67.55
C GLU A 1118 -70.74 -8.50 -66.11
N SER A 1119 -70.72 -7.19 -65.89
CA SER A 1119 -71.40 -6.49 -64.82
C SER A 1119 -72.85 -6.97 -64.71
N ILE A 1120 -73.23 -7.57 -63.58
CA ILE A 1120 -74.64 -7.66 -63.19
C ILE A 1120 -74.96 -6.37 -62.44
N GLU A 1121 -75.42 -5.37 -63.19
CA GLU A 1121 -76.18 -4.25 -62.63
C GLU A 1121 -77.45 -4.76 -61.93
N THR A 1122 -77.74 -4.12 -60.80
CA THR A 1122 -78.94 -4.26 -60.00
C THR A 1122 -80.24 -4.03 -60.78
N ALA A 1123 -81.22 -4.89 -60.45
CA ALA A 1123 -82.67 -4.63 -60.44
C ALA A 1123 -83.43 -4.49 -61.77
N ALA A 1124 -84.17 -5.55 -62.13
CA ALA A 1124 -85.48 -5.45 -62.78
C ALA A 1124 -86.39 -6.66 -62.44
N SER A 1125 -87.25 -6.47 -61.44
CA SER A 1125 -88.57 -7.12 -61.18
C SER A 1125 -88.69 -8.66 -61.18
N GLY A 1126 -88.97 -9.22 -60.00
CA GLY A 1126 -89.44 -10.60 -59.82
C GLY A 1126 -89.16 -11.16 -58.43
N ILE A 1127 -87.92 -11.58 -58.17
CA ILE A 1127 -87.49 -12.23 -56.92
C ILE A 1127 -86.10 -11.71 -56.51
N SER A 1128 -85.93 -11.30 -55.25
CA SER A 1128 -84.64 -10.90 -54.66
C SER A 1128 -84.48 -11.44 -53.22
N CYS A 1129 -83.26 -11.45 -52.70
CA CYS A 1129 -82.98 -11.96 -51.35
C CYS A 1129 -82.15 -10.95 -50.55
N SER A 1130 -82.56 -10.69 -49.31
CA SER A 1130 -81.75 -9.94 -48.34
C SER A 1130 -81.87 -10.59 -46.96
N GLY A 1131 -80.74 -11.03 -46.39
CA GLY A 1131 -80.73 -11.87 -45.20
C GLY A 1131 -81.56 -13.16 -45.36
N ASN A 1132 -82.26 -13.58 -44.31
CA ASN A 1132 -83.08 -14.80 -44.28
C ASN A 1132 -84.49 -14.64 -44.91
N VAL A 1133 -84.72 -13.61 -45.72
CA VAL A 1133 -86.03 -13.27 -46.27
C VAL A 1133 -85.99 -13.13 -47.80
N LEU A 1134 -86.93 -13.80 -48.47
CA LEU A 1134 -87.12 -13.76 -49.91
C LEU A 1134 -88.18 -12.70 -50.25
N HIS A 1135 -87.82 -11.71 -51.07
CA HIS A 1135 -88.71 -10.63 -51.50
C HIS A 1135 -89.25 -10.90 -52.89
N ILE A 1136 -90.57 -10.90 -53.05
CA ILE A 1136 -91.27 -11.26 -54.30
C ILE A 1136 -92.12 -10.09 -54.75
N THR A 1137 -91.90 -9.63 -55.97
CA THR A 1137 -92.58 -8.48 -56.55
C THR A 1137 -93.15 -8.83 -57.93
N GLY A 1138 -94.46 -8.61 -58.14
CA GLY A 1138 -95.13 -8.78 -59.43
C GLY A 1138 -95.44 -10.23 -59.88
N LEU A 1139 -95.55 -11.19 -58.94
CA LEU A 1139 -95.80 -12.62 -59.23
C LEU A 1139 -97.01 -13.22 -58.48
N GLN A 1140 -98.04 -12.41 -58.18
CA GLN A 1140 -99.23 -12.85 -57.43
C GLN A 1140 -99.95 -14.06 -58.06
N ASP A 1141 -100.46 -14.94 -57.21
CA ASP A 1141 -101.20 -16.17 -57.50
C ASP A 1141 -100.44 -17.26 -58.28
N ARG A 1142 -99.12 -17.10 -58.48
CA ARG A 1142 -98.28 -18.11 -59.14
C ARG A 1142 -97.65 -19.06 -58.13
N LEU A 1143 -97.57 -20.33 -58.51
CA LEU A 1143 -96.78 -21.33 -57.78
C LEU A 1143 -95.31 -21.14 -58.12
N ILE A 1144 -94.48 -20.90 -57.09
CA ILE A 1144 -93.05 -20.68 -57.19
C ILE A 1144 -92.34 -21.88 -56.56
N THR A 1145 -91.40 -22.47 -57.30
CA THR A 1145 -90.52 -23.56 -56.84
C THR A 1145 -89.07 -23.07 -56.83
N ILE A 1146 -88.40 -23.19 -55.68
CA ILE A 1146 -86.97 -22.92 -55.52
C ILE A 1146 -86.20 -24.23 -55.62
N LEU A 1147 -85.18 -24.25 -56.47
CA LEU A 1147 -84.29 -25.39 -56.74
C LEU A 1147 -82.85 -24.99 -56.41
N SER A 1148 -82.04 -25.90 -55.88
CA SER A 1148 -80.59 -25.68 -55.89
C SER A 1148 -80.05 -25.78 -57.33
N VAL A 1149 -78.84 -25.27 -57.59
CA VAL A 1149 -78.17 -25.39 -58.90
C VAL A 1149 -78.09 -26.84 -59.42
N ASN A 1150 -78.13 -27.83 -58.53
CA ASN A 1150 -78.07 -29.26 -58.86
C ASN A 1150 -79.46 -29.85 -59.19
N GLY A 1151 -80.52 -29.03 -59.24
CA GLY A 1151 -81.88 -29.43 -59.63
C GLY A 1151 -82.76 -29.99 -58.52
N LYS A 1152 -82.32 -29.97 -57.25
CA LYS A 1152 -83.11 -30.49 -56.11
C LYS A 1152 -84.04 -29.41 -55.55
N GLN A 1153 -85.33 -29.72 -55.37
CA GLN A 1153 -86.33 -28.78 -54.84
C GLN A 1153 -86.06 -28.46 -53.37
N ALA A 1154 -85.86 -27.18 -53.07
CA ALA A 1154 -85.61 -26.67 -51.72
C ALA A 1154 -86.88 -26.11 -51.08
N LEU A 1155 -87.73 -25.41 -51.84
CA LEU A 1155 -88.97 -24.81 -51.34
C LEU A 1155 -90.02 -24.71 -52.46
N GLN A 1156 -91.31 -24.78 -52.12
CA GLN A 1156 -92.40 -24.47 -53.06
C GLN A 1156 -93.56 -23.81 -52.30
N PHE A 1157 -94.07 -22.72 -52.85
CA PHE A 1157 -95.18 -21.97 -52.25
C PHE A 1157 -95.93 -21.18 -53.34
N LYS A 1158 -97.15 -20.74 -53.04
CA LYS A 1158 -97.93 -19.87 -53.91
C LYS A 1158 -97.83 -18.44 -53.39
N ALA A 1159 -97.58 -17.46 -54.26
CA ALA A 1159 -97.50 -16.06 -53.83
C ALA A 1159 -98.89 -15.47 -53.63
N ASP A 1160 -99.20 -14.98 -52.42
CA ASP A 1160 -100.54 -14.54 -52.05
C ASP A 1160 -100.87 -13.09 -52.49
N SER A 1161 -99.86 -12.22 -52.68
CA SER A 1161 -100.05 -10.84 -53.16
C SER A 1161 -98.86 -10.29 -53.97
N ASN A 1162 -99.02 -9.12 -54.60
CA ASN A 1162 -98.05 -8.55 -55.55
C ASN A 1162 -96.71 -8.11 -54.93
N ASP A 1163 -96.64 -7.85 -53.62
CA ASP A 1163 -95.42 -7.52 -52.89
C ASP A 1163 -95.43 -8.25 -51.54
N PHE A 1164 -94.99 -9.52 -51.53
CA PHE A 1164 -95.02 -10.37 -50.34
C PHE A 1164 -93.63 -10.90 -49.99
N ASN A 1165 -93.28 -10.84 -48.70
CA ASN A 1165 -92.02 -11.32 -48.17
C ASN A 1165 -92.23 -12.71 -47.57
N TYR A 1166 -91.42 -13.68 -47.98
CA TYR A 1166 -91.49 -15.04 -47.47
C TYR A 1166 -90.21 -15.37 -46.68
N PRO A 1167 -90.28 -15.72 -45.39
CA PRO A 1167 -89.10 -16.16 -44.65
C PRO A 1167 -88.60 -17.50 -45.22
N ALA A 1168 -87.32 -17.58 -45.56
CA ALA A 1168 -86.74 -18.73 -46.24
C ALA A 1168 -85.55 -19.30 -45.44
N ASN A 1169 -85.66 -20.55 -45.02
CA ASN A 1169 -84.53 -21.32 -44.47
C ASN A 1169 -83.81 -22.04 -45.62
N LEU A 1170 -82.88 -21.34 -46.26
CA LEU A 1170 -81.98 -21.89 -47.29
C LEU A 1170 -80.52 -21.84 -46.77
N ASN A 1171 -79.66 -22.75 -47.23
CA ASN A 1171 -78.24 -22.74 -46.88
C ASN A 1171 -77.47 -21.85 -47.87
N ASN A 1172 -76.22 -21.46 -47.56
CA ASN A 1172 -75.41 -20.66 -48.49
C ASN A 1172 -75.20 -21.40 -49.81
N GLY A 1173 -75.56 -20.75 -50.92
CA GLY A 1173 -75.49 -21.38 -52.23
C GLY A 1173 -76.26 -20.64 -53.32
N ILE A 1174 -76.15 -21.14 -54.54
CA ILE A 1174 -76.83 -20.59 -55.72
C ILE A 1174 -78.14 -21.35 -55.95
N TYR A 1175 -79.23 -20.61 -56.05
CA TYR A 1175 -80.58 -21.14 -56.23
C TYR A 1175 -81.24 -20.62 -57.52
N ILE A 1176 -82.20 -21.40 -58.01
CA ILE A 1176 -83.01 -21.08 -59.18
C ILE A 1176 -84.48 -21.10 -58.75
N ALA A 1177 -85.17 -19.97 -58.87
CA ALA A 1177 -86.62 -19.89 -58.72
C ALA A 1177 -87.31 -20.11 -60.07
N ARG A 1178 -88.34 -20.95 -60.11
CA ARG A 1178 -89.17 -21.20 -61.29
C ARG A 1178 -90.64 -20.99 -60.96
N THR A 1179 -91.39 -20.34 -61.85
CA THR A 1179 -92.86 -20.23 -61.75
C THR A 1179 -93.55 -21.30 -62.61
N SER A 1180 -94.82 -21.59 -62.31
CA SER A 1180 -95.68 -22.45 -63.17
C SER A 1180 -95.79 -21.99 -64.63
N SER A 1181 -95.44 -20.73 -64.94
CA SER A 1181 -95.38 -20.17 -66.29
C SER A 1181 -94.06 -20.40 -67.04
N GLY A 1182 -93.06 -21.03 -66.42
CA GLY A 1182 -91.78 -21.37 -67.05
C GLY A 1182 -90.66 -20.34 -66.92
N LYS A 1183 -90.93 -19.11 -66.45
CA LYS A 1183 -89.86 -18.12 -66.16
C LYS A 1183 -88.98 -18.57 -64.99
N THR A 1184 -87.67 -18.39 -65.14
CA THR A 1184 -86.65 -18.74 -64.14
C THR A 1184 -85.75 -17.56 -63.78
N TRP A 1185 -85.44 -17.42 -62.49
CA TRP A 1185 -84.48 -16.44 -61.95
C TRP A 1185 -83.40 -17.16 -61.15
N LYS A 1186 -82.15 -16.73 -61.29
CA LYS A 1186 -81.00 -17.26 -60.55
C LYS A 1186 -80.56 -16.23 -59.52
N PHE A 1187 -80.39 -16.65 -58.27
CA PHE A 1187 -79.94 -15.78 -57.18
C PHE A 1187 -78.99 -16.54 -56.25
N ILE A 1188 -78.21 -15.80 -55.47
CA ILE A 1188 -77.28 -16.36 -54.48
C ILE A 1188 -77.85 -16.07 -53.09
N PHE A 1189 -77.92 -17.09 -52.25
CA PHE A 1189 -78.26 -16.97 -50.84
C PHE A 1189 -76.96 -17.04 -50.03
N ILE A 1190 -76.71 -16.03 -49.19
CA ILE A 1190 -75.55 -15.93 -48.30
C ILE A 1190 -76.08 -15.44 -46.95
N LEU A 1191 -75.97 -16.27 -45.91
CA LEU A 1191 -76.17 -15.98 -44.49
C LEU A 1191 -75.18 -14.94 -44.00
#